data_AF-A0A4V3RPE0-F1
#
_entry.id   AF-A0A4V3RPE0-F1
#
_cell.length_a   1.000
_cell.length_b   1.000
_cell.length_c   1.000
_cell.angle_alpha   90.00
_cell.angle_beta   90.00
_cell.angle_gamma   90.00
#
_symmetry.space_group_name_H-M   'P 1'
#
loop_
_entity.id
_entity.type
_entity.pdbx_description
1 polymer ?
#
loop_
_entity_poly.entity_id
_entity_poly.type
_entity_poly.pdbx_seq_one_letter_code
_entity_poly.pdbx_strand_id
1 'polypeptide(L)'
;MINNNNQEAFIETFKNNLKKDARTVSVATLLSDRYLKRIKYDPYYQRNYVWEKDKQSFFIESVVLGTEIPPLVFYKSGMRVEVIDGRQRFETLKRFKEDDFALHLSGLLELQALAKKTFSKLNSDIQQLFLNTKIRIFEFEVVGMPVLDPVIEDKIKKEIFRRYNSGITPLNQSEVDNAKYDSDTFSDYFKHELKENEDLYNKINKCFFYNSDKIKNELIVDMVTFLRKSLILSSLPITRYADSGKNFFLDLLYDNYIGNARENEQCIEDDIKKMLEQIHDITAYIEISSANAYECLLWGIRILNNENIPFDISKHAQILNEHYKNNLHIYQTDSDHYYGNIVARFTDTANLLNKLSGFEFKMYLRSSDFKHKINSLKQTEKDAELTMDRLASLRINKPSPASKPIDQVMADLASNYYLIRPSYQRQEKISIKKASSIIESILLGIKLPPLFIYVRKDGIREVIDGQQRLLSIIGFLGRSYINEEGIKVHSINHNFKLKELRILKHYNGKRYSDILSEVEDTILDFDLDEIEISQDLNEDFEATDLFIRLNSKPYPIKPNTFEMWNSIVDKDVIQLIREITAKYVSWFYIKAPDDSEDTRKDRMQNEELITILSYLCYNNIKTGDITRVLGFYPRMEKFTCRLKTKYSLTDLLESFEFKPTEKELFLKSINKTESIIKLIKDVLLEDNATKESFNAILNIKNLQRFSRSYQEFYILWIMLYDLSIQSAMVHKTDIINDLRNMFSLLKNIDDKTVDTEYVEQFLSKLKSLGEKYKKFSTQ
;
A
#
# COMPACT_ATOMS: atom_id res chain seq x y z
N MET A 1 -39.91 2.35 9.86
CA MET A 1 -40.19 3.77 9.59
C MET A 1 -39.07 4.70 10.06
N ILE A 2 -38.48 4.50 11.26
CA ILE A 2 -37.40 5.38 11.80
C ILE A 2 -36.12 5.42 10.92
N ASN A 3 -35.72 4.32 10.27
CA ASN A 3 -34.50 4.29 9.45
C ASN A 3 -34.58 5.05 8.11
N ASN A 4 -35.77 5.16 7.48
CA ASN A 4 -35.90 5.88 6.21
C ASN A 4 -35.77 7.39 6.41
N ASN A 5 -36.38 7.94 7.47
CA ASN A 5 -36.27 9.37 7.79
C ASN A 5 -34.83 9.79 8.08
N ASN A 6 -34.03 8.96 8.77
CA ASN A 6 -32.63 9.26 9.03
C ASN A 6 -31.75 9.19 7.78
N GLN A 7 -32.10 8.34 6.81
CA GLN A 7 -31.38 8.24 5.53
C GLN A 7 -31.72 9.41 4.61
N GLU A 8 -32.98 9.83 4.55
CA GLU A 8 -33.42 11.02 3.81
C GLU A 8 -32.80 12.28 4.41
N ALA A 9 -32.88 12.47 5.73
CA ALA A 9 -32.25 13.57 6.42
C ALA A 9 -30.72 13.60 6.21
N PHE A 10 -30.07 12.42 6.19
CA PHE A 10 -28.65 12.31 5.86
C PHE A 10 -28.34 12.79 4.43
N ILE A 11 -29.11 12.35 3.43
CA ILE A 11 -28.92 12.76 2.03
C ILE A 11 -29.18 14.25 1.86
N GLU A 12 -30.24 14.78 2.47
CA GLU A 12 -30.60 16.20 2.42
C GLU A 12 -29.53 17.07 3.07
N THR A 13 -29.07 16.70 4.28
CA THR A 13 -28.00 17.40 4.98
C THR A 13 -26.71 17.42 4.13
N PHE A 14 -26.38 16.29 3.49
CA PHE A 14 -25.21 16.20 2.62
C PHE A 14 -25.31 17.09 1.39
N LYS A 15 -26.47 17.11 0.73
CA LYS A 15 -26.67 17.85 -0.52
C LYS A 15 -26.76 19.36 -0.30
N ASN A 16 -27.46 19.78 0.75
CA ASN A 16 -27.91 21.16 0.88
C ASN A 16 -27.23 21.95 2.00
N ASN A 17 -26.67 21.25 3.01
CA ASN A 17 -26.21 21.88 4.24
C ASN A 17 -24.70 21.71 4.50
N LEU A 18 -24.00 20.89 3.71
CA LEU A 18 -22.58 20.68 3.89
C LEU A 18 -21.77 21.77 3.15
N LYS A 19 -21.26 22.75 3.90
CA LYS A 19 -20.35 23.77 3.37
C LYS A 19 -18.92 23.25 3.37
N LYS A 20 -18.17 23.58 2.31
CA LYS A 20 -16.71 23.37 2.21
C LYS A 20 -16.03 24.73 2.08
N ASP A 21 -15.09 25.02 2.97
CA ASP A 21 -14.20 26.18 2.86
C ASP A 21 -12.75 25.71 2.65
N ALA A 22 -12.02 26.40 1.78
CA ALA A 22 -10.60 26.17 1.56
C ALA A 22 -9.78 27.28 2.22
N ARG A 23 -8.77 26.90 3.01
CA ARG A 23 -7.82 27.85 3.59
C ARG A 23 -6.42 27.28 3.63
N THR A 24 -5.45 28.15 3.84
CA THR A 24 -4.04 27.78 3.94
C THR A 24 -3.46 28.29 5.24
N VAL A 25 -2.77 27.43 5.99
CA VAL A 25 -2.15 27.77 7.27
C VAL A 25 -0.69 27.35 7.28
N SER A 26 0.18 28.09 7.98
CA SER A 26 1.56 27.66 8.16
C SER A 26 1.64 26.45 9.11
N VAL A 27 2.67 25.62 8.97
CA VAL A 27 2.96 24.52 9.91
C VAL A 27 3.07 25.04 11.35
N ALA A 28 3.71 26.19 11.56
CA ALA A 28 3.80 26.83 12.87
C ALA A 28 2.42 27.14 13.48
N THR A 29 1.50 27.68 12.67
CA THR A 29 0.13 27.99 13.11
C THR A 29 -0.65 26.72 13.40
N LEU A 30 -0.57 25.74 12.50
CA LEU A 30 -1.24 24.44 12.61
C LEU A 30 -0.85 23.70 13.88
N LEU A 31 0.42 23.78 14.27
CA LEU A 31 1.00 23.12 15.43
C LEU A 31 1.18 24.05 16.64
N SER A 32 0.42 25.14 16.69
CA SER A 32 0.37 26.03 17.87
C SER A 32 -0.54 25.45 18.95
N ASP A 33 -0.25 25.71 20.23
CA ASP A 33 -1.04 25.20 21.36
C ASP A 33 -2.54 25.53 21.24
N ARG A 34 -2.85 26.71 20.71
CA ARG A 34 -4.23 27.15 20.48
C ARG A 34 -4.96 26.26 19.47
N TYR A 35 -4.29 25.87 18.39
CA TYR A 35 -4.86 24.99 17.36
C TYR A 35 -4.92 23.55 17.88
N LEU A 36 -3.85 23.05 18.48
CA LEU A 36 -3.77 21.68 19.02
C LEU A 36 -4.86 21.40 20.05
N LYS A 37 -5.22 22.38 20.91
CA LYS A 37 -6.32 22.24 21.88
C LYS A 37 -7.71 22.06 21.23
N ARG A 38 -7.87 22.47 19.97
CA ARG A 38 -9.15 22.41 19.23
C ARG A 38 -9.23 21.24 18.26
N ILE A 39 -8.08 20.75 17.80
CA ILE A 39 -7.97 19.71 16.78
C ILE A 39 -7.87 18.34 17.44
N LYS A 40 -8.85 17.49 17.17
CA LYS A 40 -8.78 16.05 17.40
C LYS A 40 -8.30 15.36 16.12
N TYR A 41 -7.03 14.98 16.07
CA TYR A 41 -6.41 14.40 14.87
C TYR A 41 -6.52 12.88 14.78
N ASP A 42 -6.92 12.21 15.85
CA ASP A 42 -7.07 10.75 15.97
C ASP A 42 -8.51 10.32 16.33
N PRO A 43 -9.56 10.80 15.64
CA PRO A 43 -10.91 10.34 15.88
C PRO A 43 -11.03 8.82 15.70
N TYR A 44 -11.99 8.21 16.41
CA TYR A 44 -12.02 6.75 16.58
C TYR A 44 -12.11 5.97 15.26
N TYR A 45 -12.75 6.51 14.21
CA TYR A 45 -12.89 5.87 12.89
C TYR A 45 -11.59 5.89 12.06
N GLN A 46 -10.55 6.61 12.49
CA GLN A 46 -9.23 6.59 11.86
C GLN A 46 -8.44 5.33 12.24
N ARG A 47 -7.67 4.81 11.29
CA ARG A 47 -6.63 3.81 11.59
C ARG A 47 -5.50 4.40 12.45
N ASN A 48 -4.71 3.55 13.09
CA ASN A 48 -3.50 3.94 13.82
C ASN A 48 -2.48 4.64 12.93
N TYR A 49 -1.46 5.24 13.53
CA TYR A 49 -0.31 5.75 12.79
C TYR A 49 0.50 4.60 12.18
N VAL A 50 0.75 4.65 10.87
CA VAL A 50 1.30 3.52 10.09
C VAL A 50 2.42 3.94 9.13
N TRP A 51 2.75 5.23 9.07
CA TRP A 51 3.85 5.68 8.21
C TRP A 51 5.18 5.20 8.75
N GLU A 52 5.93 4.51 7.89
CA GLU A 52 7.28 4.05 8.22
C GLU A 52 8.30 5.20 8.04
N LYS A 53 9.48 5.05 8.64
CA LYS A 53 10.54 6.08 8.69
C LYS A 53 10.82 6.73 7.32
N ASP A 54 10.79 5.93 6.26
CA ASP A 54 11.03 6.38 4.89
C ASP A 54 9.91 7.29 4.37
N LYS A 55 8.64 6.97 4.64
CA LYS A 55 7.53 7.83 4.23
C LYS A 55 7.48 9.10 5.06
N GLN A 56 7.79 9.01 6.34
CA GLN A 56 7.89 10.17 7.23
C GLN A 56 8.92 11.17 6.69
N SER A 57 10.12 10.68 6.39
CA SER A 57 11.22 11.52 5.89
C SER A 57 10.90 12.12 4.53
N PHE A 58 10.30 11.33 3.63
CA PHE A 58 9.83 11.81 2.32
C PHE A 58 8.80 12.93 2.43
N PHE A 59 7.87 12.79 3.37
CA PHE A 59 6.87 13.83 3.60
C PHE A 59 7.47 15.09 4.21
N ILE A 60 8.39 14.97 5.18
CA ILE A 60 9.09 16.13 5.76
C ILE A 60 9.94 16.83 4.70
N GLU A 61 10.61 16.09 3.82
CA GLU A 61 11.34 16.66 2.68
C GLU A 61 10.41 17.51 1.79
N SER A 62 9.26 16.98 1.39
CA SER A 62 8.25 17.74 0.62
C SER A 62 7.79 19.01 1.34
N VAL A 63 7.64 18.97 2.66
CA VAL A 63 7.28 20.15 3.46
C VAL A 63 8.40 21.18 3.48
N VAL A 64 9.66 20.75 3.60
CA VAL A 64 10.83 21.65 3.57
C VAL A 64 10.98 22.30 2.19
N LEU A 65 10.95 21.49 1.13
CA LEU A 65 10.95 21.92 -0.28
C LEU A 65 9.77 22.85 -0.60
N GLY A 66 8.69 22.80 0.18
CA GLY A 66 7.50 23.62 -0.03
C GLY A 66 6.68 23.19 -1.25
N THR A 67 6.87 21.97 -1.74
CA THR A 67 6.10 21.40 -2.85
C THR A 67 4.61 21.31 -2.48
N GLU A 68 3.78 21.03 -3.47
CA GLU A 68 2.41 20.64 -3.16
C GLU A 68 2.39 19.29 -2.46
N ILE A 69 1.55 19.22 -1.44
CA ILE A 69 1.19 18.00 -0.74
C ILE A 69 -0.33 17.89 -0.78
N PRO A 70 -0.89 16.68 -0.73
CA PRO A 70 -2.33 16.60 -0.73
C PRO A 70 -2.86 17.28 0.56
N PRO A 71 -4.04 17.92 0.50
CA PRO A 71 -4.56 18.77 1.57
C PRO A 71 -4.98 17.97 2.80
N LEU A 72 -5.03 18.64 3.96
CA LEU A 72 -5.69 18.11 5.15
C LEU A 72 -7.19 18.36 5.05
N VAL A 73 -8.00 17.38 5.44
CA VAL A 73 -9.47 17.49 5.43
C VAL A 73 -9.98 17.49 6.84
N PHE A 74 -10.61 18.59 7.23
CA PHE A 74 -11.13 18.84 8.56
C PHE A 74 -12.65 18.85 8.54
N TYR A 75 -13.26 18.44 9.65
CA TYR A 75 -14.67 18.66 9.93
C TYR A 75 -14.80 19.50 11.18
N LYS A 76 -15.54 20.60 11.07
CA LYS A 76 -15.72 21.57 12.15
C LYS A 76 -17.11 21.42 12.77
N SER A 77 -17.13 21.21 14.08
CA SER A 77 -18.33 21.14 14.90
C SER A 77 -18.25 22.24 15.96
N GLY A 78 -18.74 23.43 15.61
CA GLY A 78 -18.61 24.63 16.45
C GLY A 78 -17.14 25.03 16.65
N MET A 79 -16.63 24.89 17.89
CA MET A 79 -15.23 25.23 18.23
C MET A 79 -14.25 24.06 18.06
N ARG A 80 -14.75 22.83 17.92
CA ARG A 80 -13.93 21.62 17.78
C ARG A 80 -13.73 21.29 16.31
N VAL A 81 -12.55 20.75 16.01
CA VAL A 81 -12.19 20.33 14.66
C VAL A 81 -11.70 18.90 14.72
N GLU A 82 -12.21 18.03 13.86
CA GLU A 82 -11.73 16.66 13.69
C GLU A 82 -10.99 16.53 12.36
N VAL A 83 -9.85 15.84 12.38
CA VAL A 83 -9.13 15.49 11.15
C VAL A 83 -9.84 14.28 10.50
N ILE A 84 -10.54 14.54 9.41
CA ILE A 84 -11.19 13.50 8.59
C ILE A 84 -10.18 12.84 7.68
N ASP A 85 -9.33 13.59 6.98
CA ASP A 85 -8.26 13.00 6.18
C ASP A 85 -6.93 13.71 6.42
N GLY A 86 -5.84 12.94 6.36
CA GLY A 86 -4.51 13.44 6.64
C GLY A 86 -4.01 13.33 8.07
N ARG A 87 -4.63 12.48 8.91
CA ARG A 87 -4.08 12.11 10.23
C ARG A 87 -2.58 11.82 10.16
N GLN A 88 -2.15 10.96 9.23
CA GLN A 88 -0.75 10.55 9.11
C GLN A 88 0.17 11.75 8.80
N ARG A 89 -0.27 12.68 7.95
CA ARG A 89 0.47 13.92 7.62
C ARG A 89 0.56 14.83 8.85
N PHE A 90 -0.58 15.12 9.48
CA PHE A 90 -0.65 15.97 10.66
C PHE A 90 0.22 15.44 11.81
N GLU A 91 0.08 14.16 12.12
CA GLU A 91 0.85 13.49 13.18
C GLU A 91 2.35 13.47 12.85
N THR A 92 2.75 13.29 11.58
CA THR A 92 4.17 13.37 11.17
C THR A 92 4.74 14.77 11.35
N LEU A 93 4.00 15.83 10.98
CA LEU A 93 4.45 17.22 11.23
C LEU A 93 4.69 17.46 12.71
N LYS A 94 3.74 17.03 13.56
CA LYS A 94 3.82 17.16 15.01
C LYS A 94 5.02 16.41 15.58
N ARG A 95 5.12 15.11 15.27
CA ARG A 95 6.21 14.23 15.73
C ARG A 95 7.58 14.74 15.33
N PHE A 96 7.73 15.26 14.11
CA PHE A 96 9.01 15.82 13.67
C PHE A 96 9.37 17.09 14.46
N LYS A 97 8.42 18.03 14.62
CA LYS A 97 8.61 19.25 15.40
C LYS A 97 8.97 18.97 16.88
N GLU A 98 8.52 17.85 17.42
CA GLU A 98 8.76 17.40 18.80
C GLU A 98 10.01 16.52 18.95
N ASP A 99 10.82 16.36 17.89
CA ASP A 99 12.03 15.52 17.85
C ASP A 99 11.80 14.01 18.05
N ASP A 100 10.56 13.51 17.88
CA ASP A 100 10.22 12.09 18.07
C ASP A 100 10.92 11.14 17.08
N PHE A 101 11.41 11.66 15.95
CA PHE A 101 12.17 10.87 14.99
C PHE A 101 13.20 11.71 14.22
N ALA A 102 14.23 11.02 13.74
CA ALA A 102 15.23 11.59 12.84
C ALA A 102 14.96 11.18 11.39
N LEU A 103 15.30 12.05 10.45
CA LEU A 103 15.13 11.80 9.02
C LEU A 103 15.97 10.59 8.57
N HIS A 104 15.41 9.77 7.71
CA HIS A 104 16.01 8.54 7.22
C HIS A 104 16.43 8.70 5.75
N LEU A 105 17.65 8.26 5.44
CA LEU A 105 18.28 8.47 4.14
C LEU A 105 17.44 7.92 2.98
N SER A 106 16.86 6.72 3.11
CA SER A 106 16.04 6.12 2.04
C SER A 106 14.66 6.76 1.84
N GLY A 107 14.31 7.75 2.66
CA GLY A 107 13.15 8.60 2.45
C GLY A 107 13.45 9.96 1.85
N LEU A 108 14.72 10.34 1.67
CA LEU A 108 15.12 11.65 1.15
C LEU A 108 15.55 11.47 -0.31
N LEU A 109 14.89 12.15 -1.24
CA LEU A 109 15.25 12.14 -2.66
C LEU A 109 16.33 13.19 -2.94
N GLU A 110 16.02 14.45 -2.65
CA GLU A 110 16.85 15.61 -2.97
C GLU A 110 17.71 16.04 -1.77
N LEU A 111 17.17 15.95 -0.54
CA LEU A 111 17.78 16.53 0.66
C LEU A 111 18.52 15.50 1.52
N GLN A 112 19.34 14.66 0.89
CA GLN A 112 20.02 13.54 1.55
C GLN A 112 20.94 13.98 2.70
N ALA A 113 21.46 15.20 2.66
CA ALA A 113 22.26 15.82 3.73
C ALA A 113 21.49 16.02 5.05
N LEU A 114 20.16 15.96 5.03
CA LEU A 114 19.33 16.04 6.24
C LEU A 114 19.18 14.69 6.96
N ALA A 115 19.71 13.61 6.40
CA ALA A 115 19.65 12.30 7.02
C ALA A 115 20.21 12.31 8.45
N LYS A 116 19.53 11.58 9.34
CA LYS A 116 19.79 11.44 10.78
C LYS A 116 19.61 12.71 11.62
N LYS A 117 19.14 13.82 11.04
CA LYS A 117 18.81 15.04 11.78
C LYS A 117 17.36 14.97 12.30
N THR A 118 17.16 15.40 13.54
CA THR A 118 15.83 15.73 14.11
C THR A 118 15.56 17.22 13.88
N PHE A 119 14.36 17.72 14.17
CA PHE A 119 14.00 19.12 13.92
C PHE A 119 14.95 20.11 14.62
N SER A 120 15.26 19.89 15.90
CA SER A 120 16.20 20.76 16.65
C SER A 120 17.64 20.73 16.15
N LYS A 121 18.02 19.67 15.42
CA LYS A 121 19.37 19.52 14.82
C LYS A 121 19.47 20.09 13.41
N LEU A 122 18.38 20.59 12.84
CA LEU A 122 18.40 21.34 11.58
C LEU A 122 18.99 22.74 11.80
N ASN A 123 19.56 23.35 10.75
CA ASN A 123 19.94 24.77 10.81
C ASN A 123 18.69 25.66 10.98
N SER A 124 18.86 26.89 11.48
CA SER A 124 17.75 27.81 11.75
C SER A 124 16.90 28.07 10.50
N ASP A 125 17.52 28.17 9.34
CA ASP A 125 16.83 28.52 8.10
C ASP A 125 15.90 27.39 7.64
N ILE A 126 16.35 26.13 7.67
CA ILE A 126 15.48 24.99 7.31
C ILE A 126 14.37 24.80 8.35
N GLN A 127 14.63 25.07 9.63
CA GLN A 127 13.57 25.09 10.64
C GLN A 127 12.50 26.13 10.29
N GLN A 128 12.90 27.35 9.91
CA GLN A 128 11.98 28.39 9.49
C GLN A 128 11.25 28.02 8.19
N LEU A 129 11.94 27.41 7.22
CA LEU A 129 11.31 26.90 5.99
C LEU A 129 10.19 25.91 6.34
N PHE A 130 10.48 24.90 7.15
CA PHE A 130 9.50 23.92 7.62
C PHE A 130 8.30 24.59 8.31
N LEU A 131 8.57 25.48 9.28
CA LEU A 131 7.54 26.17 10.07
C LEU A 131 6.66 27.10 9.23
N ASN A 132 7.24 27.78 8.24
CA ASN A 132 6.54 28.74 7.39
C ASN A 132 5.86 28.09 6.18
N THR A 133 6.14 26.82 5.89
CA THR A 133 5.45 26.09 4.82
C THR A 133 3.95 26.11 5.04
N LYS A 134 3.25 26.47 3.97
CA LYS A 134 1.80 26.61 3.91
C LYS A 134 1.15 25.27 3.57
N ILE A 135 0.23 24.82 4.42
CA ILE A 135 -0.55 23.59 4.28
C ILE A 135 -1.99 23.97 3.94
N ARG A 136 -2.52 23.44 2.84
CA ARG A 136 -3.95 23.60 2.48
C ARG A 136 -4.82 22.73 3.38
N ILE A 137 -5.90 23.32 3.85
CA ILE A 137 -6.95 22.69 4.65
C ILE A 137 -8.26 22.88 3.92
N PHE A 138 -8.98 21.79 3.70
CA PHE A 138 -10.39 21.82 3.36
C PHE A 138 -11.19 21.54 4.61
N GLU A 139 -12.02 22.49 4.99
CA GLU A 139 -12.84 22.43 6.18
C GLU A 139 -14.30 22.23 5.78
N PHE A 140 -14.90 21.16 6.29
CA PHE A 140 -16.31 20.85 6.14
C PHE A 140 -17.06 21.30 7.40
N GLU A 141 -18.19 21.98 7.20
CA GLU A 141 -19.07 22.43 8.28
C GLU A 141 -20.52 22.26 7.83
N VAL A 142 -21.38 21.73 8.71
CA VAL A 142 -22.82 21.68 8.44
C VAL A 142 -23.42 23.02 8.84
N VAL A 143 -24.06 23.70 7.89
CA VAL A 143 -24.64 25.04 8.05
C VAL A 143 -26.15 25.03 7.77
N GLY A 144 -26.88 25.96 8.39
CA GLY A 144 -28.31 26.15 8.11
C GLY A 144 -29.24 25.11 8.75
N MET A 145 -28.76 24.31 9.70
CA MET A 145 -29.58 23.40 10.51
C MET A 145 -29.41 23.71 12.01
N PRO A 146 -30.44 23.48 12.85
CA PRO A 146 -30.25 23.40 14.31
C PRO A 146 -29.31 22.23 14.65
N VAL A 147 -28.94 22.09 15.94
CA VAL A 147 -28.00 21.06 16.44
C VAL A 147 -28.27 19.71 15.76
N LEU A 148 -27.34 19.29 14.90
CA LEU A 148 -27.44 18.05 14.13
C LEU A 148 -27.45 16.85 15.10
N ASP A 149 -28.27 15.84 14.79
CA ASP A 149 -28.24 14.58 15.54
C ASP A 149 -26.81 14.00 15.48
N PRO A 150 -26.20 13.66 16.64
CA PRO A 150 -24.84 13.11 16.70
C PRO A 150 -24.62 11.85 15.84
N VAL A 151 -25.67 11.05 15.61
CA VAL A 151 -25.65 9.86 14.76
C VAL A 151 -25.52 10.25 13.30
N ILE A 152 -26.27 11.28 12.86
CA ILE A 152 -26.19 11.79 11.48
C ILE A 152 -24.83 12.45 11.26
N GLU A 153 -24.35 13.25 12.21
CA GLU A 153 -23.03 13.88 12.16
C GLU A 153 -21.89 12.85 12.02
N ASP A 154 -21.93 11.78 12.82
CA ASP A 154 -20.96 10.68 12.74
C ASP A 154 -21.01 9.97 11.37
N LYS A 155 -22.21 9.77 10.83
CA LYS A 155 -22.41 9.19 9.49
C LYS A 155 -21.83 10.09 8.40
N ILE A 156 -21.98 11.42 8.53
CA ILE A 156 -21.37 12.40 7.62
C ILE A 156 -19.85 12.33 7.65
N LYS A 157 -19.25 12.38 8.84
CA LYS A 157 -17.80 12.28 9.02
C LYS A 157 -17.23 11.00 8.40
N LYS A 158 -17.87 9.86 8.63
CA LYS A 158 -17.47 8.55 8.08
C LYS A 158 -17.61 8.49 6.56
N GLU A 159 -18.64 9.08 5.99
CA GLU A 159 -18.83 9.09 4.55
C GLU A 159 -17.78 9.98 3.86
N ILE A 160 -17.49 11.18 4.39
CA ILE A 160 -16.38 12.03 3.90
C ILE A 160 -15.05 11.27 4.00
N PHE A 161 -14.75 10.66 5.16
CA PHE A 161 -13.56 9.83 5.36
C PHE A 161 -13.42 8.77 4.27
N ARG A 162 -14.50 8.03 4.01
CA ARG A 162 -14.52 6.93 3.04
C ARG A 162 -14.24 7.43 1.62
N ARG A 163 -14.89 8.52 1.19
CA ARG A 163 -14.75 9.06 -0.18
C ARG A 163 -13.34 9.55 -0.46
N TYR A 164 -12.70 10.20 0.51
CA TYR A 164 -11.32 10.66 0.38
C TYR A 164 -10.30 9.50 0.38
N ASN A 165 -10.62 8.35 1.00
CA ASN A 165 -9.73 7.20 1.08
C ASN A 165 -9.98 6.11 0.02
N SER A 166 -11.17 6.02 -0.58
CA SER A 166 -11.58 4.92 -1.48
C SER A 166 -11.08 5.07 -2.93
N GLY A 167 -10.64 6.26 -3.33
CA GLY A 167 -10.21 6.58 -4.69
C GLY A 167 -8.71 6.45 -4.98
N ILE A 168 -7.86 6.31 -3.95
CA ILE A 168 -6.41 6.30 -4.13
C ILE A 168 -5.96 4.92 -4.60
N THR A 169 -5.32 4.86 -5.76
CA THR A 169 -4.65 3.66 -6.26
C THR A 169 -3.14 3.91 -6.27
N PRO A 170 -2.34 3.21 -5.44
CA PRO A 170 -0.87 3.38 -5.42
C PRO A 170 -0.24 3.22 -6.80
N LEU A 171 0.82 3.98 -7.06
CA LEU A 171 1.76 3.62 -8.11
C LEU A 171 2.54 2.37 -7.68
N ASN A 172 2.75 1.45 -8.60
CA ASN A 172 3.73 0.38 -8.43
C ASN A 172 5.16 0.90 -8.70
N GLN A 173 6.19 0.09 -8.46
CA GLN A 173 7.57 0.54 -8.63
C GLN A 173 7.89 0.92 -10.08
N SER A 174 7.50 0.12 -11.07
CA SER A 174 7.73 0.44 -12.48
C SER A 174 7.06 1.75 -12.91
N GLU A 175 5.87 2.05 -12.38
CA GLU A 175 5.16 3.31 -12.63
C GLU A 175 5.87 4.51 -11.99
N VAL A 176 6.43 4.35 -10.78
CA VAL A 176 7.27 5.37 -10.13
C VAL A 176 8.54 5.61 -10.94
N ASP A 177 9.24 4.55 -11.34
CA ASP A 177 10.48 4.66 -12.09
C ASP A 177 10.24 5.22 -13.49
N ASN A 178 9.11 4.89 -14.14
CA ASN A 178 8.73 5.50 -15.41
C ASN A 178 8.57 7.02 -15.29
N ALA A 179 7.94 7.49 -14.22
CA ALA A 179 7.78 8.92 -14.00
C ALA A 179 9.10 9.61 -13.62
N LYS A 180 9.93 8.95 -12.81
CA LYS A 180 11.21 9.53 -12.35
C LYS A 180 12.18 9.70 -13.51
N TYR A 181 12.27 8.71 -14.38
CA TYR A 181 13.16 8.73 -15.54
C TYR A 181 12.33 8.80 -16.84
N ASP A 182 11.36 9.72 -16.87
CA ASP A 182 10.45 9.82 -18.01
C ASP A 182 11.15 10.26 -19.29
N SER A 183 12.19 11.10 -19.15
CA SER A 183 12.90 11.78 -20.23
C SER A 183 14.41 11.52 -20.22
N ASP A 184 14.86 10.39 -19.69
CA ASP A 184 16.28 10.03 -19.75
C ASP A 184 16.59 9.20 -21.00
N THR A 185 17.78 9.41 -21.56
CA THR A 185 18.22 8.83 -22.83
C THR A 185 18.07 7.30 -22.89
N PHE A 186 18.35 6.61 -21.78
CA PHE A 186 18.27 5.15 -21.74
C PHE A 186 16.82 4.66 -21.76
N SER A 187 15.94 5.26 -20.96
CA SER A 187 14.53 4.86 -20.96
C SER A 187 13.84 5.21 -22.28
N ASP A 188 14.12 6.38 -22.85
CA ASP A 188 13.52 6.81 -24.13
C ASP A 188 13.90 5.87 -25.27
N TYR A 189 15.19 5.50 -25.36
CA TYR A 189 15.66 4.53 -26.35
C TYR A 189 14.89 3.22 -26.26
N PHE A 190 14.83 2.59 -25.09
CA PHE A 190 14.14 1.30 -24.95
C PHE A 190 12.62 1.41 -25.05
N LYS A 191 12.00 2.52 -24.62
CA LYS A 191 10.56 2.78 -24.84
C LYS A 191 10.25 2.81 -26.34
N HIS A 192 11.08 3.46 -27.15
CA HIS A 192 10.93 3.53 -28.59
C HIS A 192 11.22 2.17 -29.26
N GLU A 193 12.40 1.59 -28.98
CA GLU A 193 12.84 0.34 -29.58
C GLU A 193 11.87 -0.82 -29.31
N LEU A 194 11.34 -0.95 -28.08
CA LEU A 194 10.38 -2.01 -27.74
C LEU A 194 8.98 -1.79 -28.34
N LYS A 195 8.64 -0.56 -28.75
CA LYS A 195 7.38 -0.29 -29.47
C LYS A 195 7.49 -0.70 -30.94
N GLU A 196 8.58 -0.31 -31.59
CA GLU A 196 8.80 -0.48 -33.03
C GLU A 196 9.38 -1.86 -33.40
N ASN A 197 10.24 -2.44 -32.55
CA ASN A 197 10.93 -3.70 -32.80
C ASN A 197 10.22 -4.89 -32.12
N GLU A 198 9.31 -5.52 -32.86
CA GLU A 198 8.50 -6.64 -32.37
C GLU A 198 9.35 -7.88 -32.02
N ASP A 199 10.49 -8.10 -32.69
CA ASP A 199 11.39 -9.23 -32.41
C ASP A 199 12.07 -9.06 -31.04
N LEU A 200 12.63 -7.88 -30.77
CA LEU A 200 13.25 -7.58 -29.47
C LEU A 200 12.22 -7.68 -28.33
N TYR A 201 11.03 -7.11 -28.54
CA TYR A 201 9.93 -7.20 -27.58
C TYR A 201 9.60 -8.66 -27.25
N ASN A 202 9.42 -9.51 -28.26
CA ASN A 202 9.07 -10.91 -28.07
C ASN A 202 10.19 -11.71 -27.38
N LYS A 203 11.46 -11.43 -27.70
CA LYS A 203 12.61 -12.05 -27.03
C LYS A 203 12.65 -11.74 -25.54
N ILE A 204 12.53 -10.45 -25.18
CA ILE A 204 12.51 -10.03 -23.77
C ILE A 204 11.28 -10.58 -23.05
N ASN A 205 10.12 -10.58 -23.71
CA ASN A 205 8.89 -11.11 -23.14
C ASN A 205 9.03 -12.61 -22.82
N LYS A 206 9.51 -13.41 -23.78
CA LYS A 206 9.71 -14.86 -23.63
C LYS A 206 10.67 -15.21 -22.48
N CYS A 207 11.76 -14.46 -22.32
CA CYS A 207 12.76 -14.77 -21.29
C CYS A 207 12.36 -14.25 -19.91
N PHE A 208 11.91 -13.00 -19.80
CA PHE A 208 11.80 -12.31 -18.52
C PHE A 208 10.35 -12.11 -18.04
N PHE A 209 9.36 -12.22 -18.94
CA PHE A 209 7.96 -11.84 -18.66
C PHE A 209 6.91 -12.84 -19.18
N TYR A 210 7.29 -14.09 -19.49
CA TYR A 210 6.41 -15.07 -20.17
C TYR A 210 5.07 -15.38 -19.49
N ASN A 211 4.92 -15.06 -18.19
CA ASN A 211 3.68 -15.22 -17.42
C ASN A 211 2.85 -13.92 -17.30
N SER A 212 3.21 -12.86 -18.02
CA SER A 212 2.54 -11.56 -17.90
C SER A 212 1.31 -11.46 -18.79
N ASP A 213 0.14 -11.22 -18.18
CA ASP A 213 -1.11 -10.93 -18.90
C ASP A 213 -1.31 -9.43 -19.20
N LYS A 214 -0.27 -8.61 -19.01
CA LYS A 214 -0.36 -7.15 -19.20
C LYS A 214 -0.44 -6.77 -20.68
N ILE A 215 -1.15 -5.69 -20.96
CA ILE A 215 -1.20 -5.07 -22.28
C ILE A 215 0.21 -4.58 -22.66
N LYS A 216 0.57 -4.69 -23.95
CA LYS A 216 1.91 -4.35 -24.49
C LYS A 216 2.50 -3.05 -23.91
N ASN A 217 1.75 -1.95 -23.92
CA ASN A 217 2.24 -0.65 -23.40
C ASN A 217 2.54 -0.66 -21.90
N GLU A 218 1.79 -1.40 -21.08
CA GLU A 218 2.12 -1.56 -19.66
C GLU A 218 3.34 -2.46 -19.46
N LEU A 219 3.46 -3.51 -20.28
CA LEU A 219 4.57 -4.44 -20.18
C LEU A 219 5.90 -3.79 -20.59
N ILE A 220 5.90 -2.90 -21.59
CA ILE A 220 7.08 -2.13 -21.99
C ILE A 220 7.62 -1.32 -20.81
N VAL A 221 6.77 -0.69 -19.99
CA VAL A 221 7.19 0.05 -18.80
C VAL A 221 7.90 -0.84 -17.79
N ASP A 222 7.40 -2.07 -17.58
CA ASP A 222 8.07 -3.06 -16.72
C ASP A 222 9.39 -3.54 -17.31
N MET A 223 9.46 -3.76 -18.63
CA MET A 223 10.67 -4.15 -19.34
C MET A 223 11.77 -3.09 -19.20
N VAL A 224 11.46 -1.83 -19.46
CA VAL A 224 12.42 -0.72 -19.31
C VAL A 224 12.91 -0.63 -17.86
N THR A 225 12.02 -0.78 -16.89
CA THR A 225 12.39 -0.83 -15.46
C THR A 225 13.33 -1.99 -15.15
N PHE A 226 13.05 -3.17 -15.69
CA PHE A 226 13.93 -4.33 -15.56
C PHE A 226 15.30 -4.11 -16.21
N LEU A 227 15.36 -3.46 -17.38
CA LEU A 227 16.61 -3.17 -18.09
C LEU A 227 17.47 -2.16 -17.33
N ARG A 228 16.87 -1.09 -16.79
CA ARG A 228 17.56 -0.14 -15.90
C ARG A 228 18.13 -0.83 -14.66
N LYS A 229 17.31 -1.67 -14.01
CA LYS A 229 17.76 -2.47 -12.88
C LYS A 229 18.94 -3.36 -13.28
N SER A 230 18.84 -4.03 -14.42
CA SER A 230 19.88 -4.93 -14.93
C SER A 230 21.18 -4.19 -15.24
N LEU A 231 21.10 -2.90 -15.65
CA LEU A 231 22.24 -2.02 -15.88
C LEU A 231 23.12 -1.86 -14.65
N ILE A 232 22.50 -1.62 -13.50
CA ILE A 232 23.21 -1.24 -12.27
C ILE A 232 23.30 -2.36 -11.23
N LEU A 233 22.61 -3.49 -11.43
CA LEU A 233 22.62 -4.61 -10.48
C LEU A 233 24.02 -5.22 -10.29
N SER A 234 24.89 -5.16 -11.31
CA SER A 234 26.30 -5.57 -11.17
C SER A 234 27.10 -4.69 -10.21
N SER A 235 26.62 -3.49 -9.88
CA SER A 235 27.22 -2.58 -8.89
C SER A 235 26.66 -2.72 -7.47
N LEU A 236 25.64 -3.56 -7.26
CA LEU A 236 24.94 -3.73 -6.00
C LEU A 236 25.14 -5.15 -5.43
N PRO A 237 25.71 -5.31 -4.22
CA PRO A 237 25.82 -6.62 -3.61
C PRO A 237 24.46 -7.30 -3.42
N ILE A 238 24.34 -8.58 -3.78
CA ILE A 238 23.05 -9.30 -3.74
C ILE A 238 22.46 -9.36 -2.33
N THR A 239 23.27 -9.43 -1.30
CA THR A 239 22.81 -9.31 0.10
C THR A 239 22.08 -7.98 0.39
N ARG A 240 22.38 -6.90 -0.33
CA ARG A 240 21.64 -5.62 -0.27
C ARG A 240 20.45 -5.59 -1.22
N TYR A 241 20.57 -6.19 -2.39
CA TYR A 241 19.45 -6.37 -3.32
C TYR A 241 18.32 -7.23 -2.73
N ALA A 242 18.65 -8.22 -1.91
CA ALA A 242 17.70 -9.08 -1.22
C ALA A 242 16.99 -8.39 -0.04
N ASP A 243 17.49 -7.24 0.41
CA ASP A 243 16.95 -6.49 1.54
C ASP A 243 15.76 -5.59 1.12
N SER A 244 14.94 -5.22 2.09
CA SER A 244 13.78 -4.35 1.94
C SER A 244 14.09 -2.94 1.43
N GLY A 245 15.31 -2.44 1.66
CA GLY A 245 15.78 -1.11 1.23
C GLY A 245 16.38 -1.05 -0.18
N LYS A 246 16.27 -2.11 -0.98
CA LYS A 246 16.97 -2.23 -2.28
C LYS A 246 16.67 -1.08 -3.25
N ASN A 247 15.43 -0.61 -3.35
CA ASN A 247 15.02 0.38 -4.36
C ASN A 247 15.80 1.69 -4.22
N PHE A 248 16.04 2.14 -2.98
CA PHE A 248 16.88 3.33 -2.73
C PHE A 248 18.29 3.20 -3.32
N PHE A 249 18.92 2.03 -3.16
CA PHE A 249 20.26 1.80 -3.70
C PHE A 249 20.25 1.67 -5.22
N LEU A 250 19.21 1.04 -5.79
CA LEU A 250 19.03 0.95 -7.24
C LEU A 250 18.90 2.35 -7.85
N ASP A 251 18.05 3.18 -7.26
CA ASP A 251 17.84 4.58 -7.66
C ASP A 251 19.13 5.38 -7.57
N LEU A 252 19.81 5.36 -6.42
CA LEU A 252 21.05 6.12 -6.21
C LEU A 252 22.15 5.73 -7.21
N LEU A 253 22.30 4.43 -7.51
CA LEU A 253 23.30 3.95 -8.47
C LEU A 253 22.94 4.36 -9.90
N TYR A 254 21.65 4.33 -10.25
CA TYR A 254 21.19 4.72 -11.58
C TYR A 254 21.25 6.24 -11.79
N ASP A 255 20.85 7.03 -10.80
CA ASP A 255 20.98 8.50 -10.80
C ASP A 255 22.44 8.91 -11.02
N ASN A 256 23.38 8.27 -10.31
CA ASN A 256 24.80 8.54 -10.49
C ASN A 256 25.32 8.09 -11.87
N TYR A 257 24.85 6.96 -12.39
CA TYR A 257 25.19 6.51 -13.75
C TYR A 257 24.76 7.54 -14.80
N ILE A 258 23.51 8.02 -14.74
CA ILE A 258 23.01 9.05 -15.66
C ILE A 258 23.75 10.38 -15.48
N GLY A 259 24.03 10.78 -14.23
CA GLY A 259 24.81 11.98 -13.92
C GLY A 259 26.21 11.95 -14.54
N ASN A 260 26.96 10.87 -14.33
CA ASN A 260 28.30 10.70 -14.90
C ASN A 260 28.28 10.67 -16.44
N ALA A 261 27.24 10.07 -17.03
CA ALA A 261 27.10 10.03 -18.49
C ALA A 261 26.90 11.41 -19.11
N ARG A 262 26.21 12.32 -18.41
CA ARG A 262 26.05 13.73 -18.84
C ARG A 262 27.36 14.51 -18.74
N GLU A 263 28.20 14.24 -17.75
CA GLU A 263 29.42 15.00 -17.46
C GLU A 263 30.66 14.54 -18.24
N ASN A 264 30.78 13.23 -18.53
CA ASN A 264 32.01 12.63 -19.05
C ASN A 264 31.87 11.94 -20.43
N GLU A 265 30.79 12.21 -21.18
CA GLU A 265 30.51 11.55 -22.46
C GLU A 265 30.57 10.00 -22.38
N GLN A 266 30.25 9.41 -21.21
CA GLN A 266 30.14 7.96 -21.11
C GLN A 266 29.07 7.50 -22.11
N CYS A 267 29.46 6.65 -23.06
CA CYS A 267 28.62 6.28 -24.18
C CYS A 267 27.50 5.36 -23.70
N ILE A 268 26.37 5.94 -23.26
CA ILE A 268 25.14 5.21 -22.92
C ILE A 268 24.77 4.27 -24.08
N GLU A 269 25.02 4.69 -25.33
CA GLU A 269 24.80 3.87 -26.51
C GLU A 269 25.62 2.57 -26.53
N ASP A 270 26.86 2.58 -26.04
CA ASP A 270 27.70 1.38 -25.98
C ASP A 270 27.19 0.41 -24.92
N ASP A 271 26.75 0.91 -23.76
CA ASP A 271 26.14 0.08 -22.72
C ASP A 271 24.78 -0.49 -23.18
N ILE A 272 24.02 0.27 -23.97
CA ILE A 272 22.80 -0.22 -24.65
C ILE A 272 23.16 -1.33 -25.64
N LYS A 273 24.12 -1.13 -26.54
CA LYS A 273 24.55 -2.13 -27.54
C LYS A 273 25.01 -3.42 -26.87
N LYS A 274 25.90 -3.33 -25.87
CA LYS A 274 26.36 -4.49 -25.09
C LYS A 274 25.21 -5.23 -24.43
N MET A 275 24.22 -4.51 -23.91
CA MET A 275 23.05 -5.14 -23.29
C MET A 275 22.17 -5.85 -24.32
N LEU A 276 21.96 -5.25 -25.49
CA LEU A 276 21.22 -5.86 -26.58
C LEU A 276 21.91 -7.13 -27.10
N GLU A 277 23.24 -7.10 -27.26
CA GLU A 277 24.05 -8.26 -27.63
C GLU A 277 23.91 -9.39 -26.59
N GLN A 278 24.04 -9.08 -25.30
CA GLN A 278 23.88 -10.07 -24.23
C GLN A 278 22.47 -10.67 -24.20
N ILE A 279 21.44 -9.86 -24.37
CA ILE A 279 20.05 -10.34 -24.45
C ILE A 279 19.89 -11.23 -25.68
N HIS A 280 20.43 -10.82 -26.83
CA HIS A 280 20.40 -11.61 -28.05
C HIS A 280 21.03 -12.99 -27.83
N ASP A 281 22.26 -13.05 -27.34
CA ASP A 281 22.99 -14.30 -27.12
C ASP A 281 22.27 -15.21 -26.12
N ILE A 282 21.75 -14.65 -25.01
CA ILE A 282 20.96 -15.42 -24.04
C ILE A 282 19.72 -15.99 -24.74
N THR A 283 18.96 -15.18 -25.49
CA THR A 283 17.73 -15.63 -26.15
C THR A 283 17.98 -16.63 -27.29
N ALA A 284 19.16 -16.59 -27.91
CA ALA A 284 19.54 -17.48 -29.00
C ALA A 284 19.98 -18.88 -28.52
N TYR A 285 20.69 -18.94 -27.38
CA TYR A 285 21.35 -20.18 -26.94
C TYR A 285 20.76 -20.80 -25.65
N ILE A 286 19.93 -20.07 -24.91
CA ILE A 286 19.46 -20.49 -23.58
C ILE A 286 17.93 -20.62 -23.57
N GLU A 287 17.45 -21.81 -23.21
CA GLU A 287 16.02 -22.14 -23.10
C GLU A 287 15.70 -22.65 -21.69
N ILE A 288 15.26 -21.74 -20.83
CA ILE A 288 14.93 -22.02 -19.42
C ILE A 288 13.49 -21.59 -19.14
N SER A 289 12.72 -22.41 -18.44
CA SER A 289 11.36 -22.05 -18.05
C SER A 289 11.29 -21.17 -16.79
N SER A 290 12.23 -20.25 -16.56
CA SER A 290 12.24 -19.37 -15.38
C SER A 290 12.85 -18.00 -15.67
N ALA A 291 12.04 -16.95 -15.47
CA ALA A 291 12.48 -15.56 -15.59
C ALA A 291 13.56 -15.20 -14.57
N ASN A 292 13.49 -15.78 -13.36
CA ASN A 292 14.50 -15.56 -12.33
C ASN A 292 15.86 -16.15 -12.74
N ALA A 293 15.89 -17.28 -13.46
CA ALA A 293 17.13 -17.86 -13.96
C ALA A 293 17.76 -16.99 -15.04
N TYR A 294 16.95 -16.48 -15.98
CA TYR A 294 17.41 -15.51 -16.97
C TYR A 294 17.94 -14.22 -16.33
N GLU A 295 17.28 -13.69 -15.30
CA GLU A 295 17.76 -12.51 -14.56
C GLU A 295 19.13 -12.77 -13.92
N CYS A 296 19.31 -13.92 -13.24
CA CYS A 296 20.57 -14.26 -12.61
C CYS A 296 21.69 -14.46 -13.64
N LEU A 297 21.38 -15.09 -14.78
CA LEU A 297 22.35 -15.27 -15.86
C LEU A 297 22.79 -13.93 -16.45
N LEU A 298 21.84 -13.05 -16.78
CA LEU A 298 22.13 -11.71 -17.30
C LEU A 298 22.98 -10.92 -16.30
N TRP A 299 22.64 -10.95 -15.01
CA TRP A 299 23.46 -10.32 -13.95
C TRP A 299 24.91 -10.80 -13.97
N GLY A 300 25.13 -12.12 -14.02
CA GLY A 300 26.47 -12.69 -13.97
C GLY A 300 27.29 -12.37 -15.22
N ILE A 301 26.68 -12.43 -16.40
CA ILE A 301 27.34 -12.10 -17.68
C ILE A 301 27.73 -10.63 -17.73
N ARG A 302 26.89 -9.75 -17.19
CA ARG A 302 27.23 -8.33 -17.07
C ARG A 302 28.42 -8.07 -16.17
N ILE A 303 28.54 -8.79 -15.06
CA ILE A 303 29.73 -8.70 -14.21
C ILE A 303 30.97 -9.11 -14.98
N LEU A 304 30.93 -10.26 -15.67
CA LEU A 304 32.06 -10.73 -16.47
C LEU A 304 32.45 -9.69 -17.54
N ASN A 305 31.48 -9.11 -18.23
CA ASN A 305 31.73 -8.07 -19.23
C ASN A 305 32.34 -6.80 -18.62
N ASN A 306 31.81 -6.32 -17.49
CA ASN A 306 32.31 -5.13 -16.79
C ASN A 306 33.76 -5.31 -16.31
N GLU A 307 34.13 -6.53 -15.93
CA GLU A 307 35.48 -6.90 -15.50
C GLU A 307 36.39 -7.33 -16.68
N ASN A 308 35.92 -7.18 -17.93
CA ASN A 308 36.60 -7.56 -19.16
C ASN A 308 37.02 -9.04 -19.23
N ILE A 309 36.23 -9.92 -18.61
CA ILE A 309 36.42 -11.38 -18.67
C ILE A 309 35.66 -11.93 -19.90
N PRO A 310 36.35 -12.54 -20.88
CA PRO A 310 35.70 -13.08 -22.06
C PRO A 310 34.83 -14.28 -21.68
N PHE A 311 33.55 -14.24 -22.05
CA PHE A 311 32.59 -15.31 -21.79
C PHE A 311 31.66 -15.49 -22.99
N ASP A 312 31.73 -16.65 -23.63
CA ASP A 312 30.96 -16.97 -24.83
C ASP A 312 29.82 -17.93 -24.46
N ILE A 313 28.59 -17.41 -24.44
CA ILE A 313 27.40 -18.18 -24.07
C ILE A 313 27.23 -19.40 -25.00
N SER A 314 27.54 -19.26 -26.29
CA SER A 314 27.32 -20.32 -27.28
C SER A 314 28.14 -21.57 -26.98
N LYS A 315 29.39 -21.41 -26.53
CA LYS A 315 30.29 -22.52 -26.15
C LYS A 315 29.85 -23.25 -24.90
N HIS A 316 29.17 -22.55 -23.99
CA HIS A 316 28.74 -23.09 -22.71
C HIS A 316 27.24 -23.40 -22.65
N ALA A 317 26.51 -23.23 -23.77
CA ALA A 317 25.05 -23.30 -23.82
C ALA A 317 24.49 -24.62 -23.26
N GLN A 318 25.10 -25.76 -23.60
CA GLN A 318 24.63 -27.06 -23.10
C GLN A 318 24.73 -27.15 -21.56
N ILE A 319 25.88 -26.79 -21.00
CA ILE A 319 26.14 -26.85 -19.55
C ILE A 319 25.19 -25.90 -18.81
N LEU A 320 25.00 -24.69 -19.34
CA LEU A 320 24.10 -23.69 -18.77
C LEU A 320 22.65 -24.23 -18.74
N ASN A 321 22.14 -24.71 -19.87
CA ASN A 321 20.77 -25.25 -19.96
C ASN A 321 20.56 -26.46 -19.03
N GLU A 322 21.50 -27.40 -18.99
CA GLU A 322 21.44 -28.57 -18.10
C GLU A 322 21.44 -28.16 -16.63
N HIS A 323 22.30 -27.22 -16.22
CA HIS A 323 22.37 -26.75 -14.84
C HIS A 323 21.06 -26.11 -14.38
N TYR A 324 20.51 -25.17 -15.16
CA TYR A 324 19.26 -24.49 -14.78
C TYR A 324 18.06 -25.43 -14.81
N LYS A 325 18.03 -26.40 -15.73
CA LYS A 325 16.97 -27.43 -15.77
C LYS A 325 17.02 -28.34 -14.54
N ASN A 326 18.22 -28.76 -14.11
CA ASN A 326 18.40 -29.61 -12.94
C ASN A 326 18.12 -28.87 -11.62
N ASN A 327 18.38 -27.56 -11.57
CA ASN A 327 18.23 -26.73 -10.38
C ASN A 327 16.96 -25.83 -10.42
N LEU A 328 15.98 -26.17 -11.25
CA LEU A 328 14.80 -25.32 -11.47
C LEU A 328 14.05 -24.96 -10.17
N HIS A 329 14.04 -25.86 -9.19
CA HIS A 329 13.43 -25.68 -7.87
C HIS A 329 14.03 -24.49 -7.06
N ILE A 330 15.27 -24.06 -7.36
CA ILE A 330 15.90 -22.88 -6.76
C ILE A 330 15.34 -21.60 -7.38
N TYR A 331 15.03 -21.63 -8.68
CA TYR A 331 14.63 -20.47 -9.48
C TYR A 331 13.11 -20.30 -9.62
N GLN A 332 12.32 -21.28 -9.21
CA GLN A 332 10.85 -21.22 -9.17
C GLN A 332 10.38 -21.51 -7.75
N THR A 333 10.23 -20.47 -6.94
CA THR A 333 9.78 -20.63 -5.56
C THR A 333 8.45 -19.91 -5.33
N ASP A 334 7.60 -20.45 -4.46
CA ASP A 334 6.34 -19.80 -4.05
C ASP A 334 6.56 -18.46 -3.32
N SER A 335 7.81 -18.07 -3.06
CA SER A 335 8.18 -16.87 -2.29
C SER A 335 9.46 -16.22 -2.84
N ASP A 336 9.48 -15.97 -4.15
CA ASP A 336 10.62 -15.42 -4.89
C ASP A 336 11.17 -14.07 -4.36
N HIS A 337 10.38 -13.35 -3.57
CA HIS A 337 10.80 -12.09 -2.94
C HIS A 337 11.47 -12.27 -1.58
N TYR A 338 11.53 -13.50 -1.05
CA TYR A 338 12.14 -13.78 0.24
C TYR A 338 13.66 -13.68 0.15
N TYR A 339 14.27 -13.02 1.14
CA TYR A 339 15.71 -12.77 1.20
C TYR A 339 16.54 -14.04 0.90
N GLY A 340 16.22 -15.15 1.56
CA GLY A 340 16.94 -16.42 1.40
C GLY A 340 16.87 -16.96 -0.03
N ASN A 341 15.70 -16.89 -0.66
CA ASN A 341 15.49 -17.40 -2.02
C ASN A 341 16.20 -16.51 -3.05
N ILE A 342 16.20 -15.19 -2.85
CA ILE A 342 16.98 -14.27 -3.69
C ILE A 342 18.46 -14.63 -3.60
N VAL A 343 19.02 -14.68 -2.40
CA VAL A 343 20.45 -14.97 -2.22
C VAL A 343 20.83 -16.35 -2.79
N ALA A 344 19.99 -17.36 -2.59
CA ALA A 344 20.23 -18.72 -3.09
C ALA A 344 20.36 -18.75 -4.63
N ARG A 345 19.42 -18.14 -5.37
CA ARG A 345 19.42 -18.11 -6.85
C ARG A 345 20.68 -17.49 -7.42
N PHE A 346 21.03 -16.29 -6.94
CA PHE A 346 22.23 -15.59 -7.41
C PHE A 346 23.52 -16.30 -7.00
N THR A 347 23.55 -16.94 -5.83
CA THR A 347 24.72 -17.73 -5.39
C THR A 347 24.91 -18.96 -6.26
N ASP A 348 23.84 -19.65 -6.63
CA ASP A 348 23.90 -20.81 -7.52
C ASP A 348 24.44 -20.43 -8.91
N THR A 349 23.89 -19.38 -9.54
CA THR A 349 24.43 -18.85 -10.80
C THR A 349 25.89 -18.39 -10.68
N ALA A 350 26.24 -17.69 -9.61
CA ALA A 350 27.62 -17.25 -9.37
C ALA A 350 28.60 -18.43 -9.28
N ASN A 351 28.21 -19.51 -8.62
CA ASN A 351 29.03 -20.73 -8.51
C ASN A 351 29.20 -21.41 -9.88
N LEU A 352 28.15 -21.44 -10.70
CA LEU A 352 28.21 -21.96 -12.07
C LEU A 352 29.17 -21.14 -12.93
N LEU A 353 28.99 -19.82 -12.97
CA LEU A 353 29.81 -18.94 -13.79
C LEU A 353 31.27 -18.88 -13.32
N ASN A 354 31.52 -18.97 -12.02
CA ASN A 354 32.88 -19.10 -11.47
C ASN A 354 33.58 -20.34 -12.07
N LYS A 355 32.92 -21.50 -12.05
CA LYS A 355 33.48 -22.74 -12.62
C LYS A 355 33.80 -22.64 -14.11
N LEU A 356 32.99 -21.88 -14.87
CA LEU A 356 33.14 -21.75 -16.32
C LEU A 356 34.14 -20.68 -16.74
N SER A 357 34.25 -19.57 -16.00
CA SER A 357 35.07 -18.40 -16.34
C SER A 357 36.37 -18.29 -15.53
N GLY A 358 36.46 -18.96 -14.38
CA GLY A 358 37.53 -18.77 -13.40
C GLY A 358 37.44 -17.47 -12.58
N PHE A 359 36.36 -16.70 -12.71
CA PHE A 359 36.19 -15.41 -12.02
C PHE A 359 35.46 -15.56 -10.66
N GLU A 360 35.95 -14.85 -9.63
CA GLU A 360 35.37 -14.90 -8.29
C GLU A 360 34.27 -13.84 -8.04
N PHE A 361 33.03 -14.30 -7.90
CA PHE A 361 31.85 -13.43 -7.68
C PHE A 361 31.64 -12.95 -6.22
N LYS A 362 32.55 -13.27 -5.29
CA LYS A 362 32.35 -13.09 -3.84
C LYS A 362 31.96 -11.65 -3.46
N MET A 363 32.61 -10.65 -4.07
CA MET A 363 32.36 -9.23 -3.80
C MET A 363 30.97 -8.75 -4.26
N TYR A 364 30.41 -9.39 -5.29
CA TYR A 364 29.07 -9.07 -5.82
C TYR A 364 27.95 -9.78 -5.06
N LEU A 365 28.23 -10.87 -4.36
CA LEU A 365 27.27 -11.47 -3.43
C LEU A 365 27.21 -10.68 -2.12
N ARG A 366 28.38 -10.35 -1.56
CA ARG A 366 28.50 -9.61 -0.30
C ARG A 366 29.80 -8.80 -0.27
N SER A 367 29.67 -7.50 -0.01
CA SER A 367 30.80 -6.59 0.14
C SER A 367 30.71 -5.79 1.46
N SER A 368 31.80 -5.78 2.23
CA SER A 368 31.97 -4.89 3.39
C SER A 368 32.15 -3.43 2.97
N ASP A 369 32.79 -3.22 1.82
CA ASP A 369 33.26 -1.91 1.36
C ASP A 369 32.17 -1.12 0.65
N PHE A 370 31.06 -1.77 0.31
CA PHE A 370 29.88 -1.12 -0.27
C PHE A 370 29.41 0.08 0.55
N LYS A 371 29.52 0.02 1.89
CA LYS A 371 29.17 1.15 2.75
C LYS A 371 30.04 2.39 2.49
N HIS A 372 31.32 2.20 2.19
CA HIS A 372 32.24 3.28 1.84
C HIS A 372 31.90 3.86 0.46
N LYS A 373 31.65 2.99 -0.54
CA LYS A 373 31.18 3.41 -1.88
C LYS A 373 29.90 4.24 -1.82
N ILE A 374 28.90 3.83 -1.02
CA ILE A 374 27.67 4.62 -0.85
C ILE A 374 27.97 5.96 -0.16
N ASN A 375 28.87 5.99 0.82
CA ASN A 375 29.21 7.25 1.49
C ASN A 375 29.90 8.26 0.55
N SER A 376 30.72 7.81 -0.40
CA SER A 376 31.33 8.69 -1.41
C SER A 376 30.34 9.18 -2.46
N LEU A 377 29.24 8.46 -2.68
CA LEU A 377 28.17 8.83 -3.62
C LEU A 377 27.12 9.77 -3.00
N LYS A 378 27.22 10.08 -1.70
CA LYS A 378 26.32 11.03 -1.04
C LYS A 378 26.75 12.45 -1.31
N GLN A 379 25.77 13.35 -1.39
CA GLN A 379 25.99 14.79 -1.37
C GLN A 379 26.87 15.19 -0.16
N THR A 380 27.85 16.05 -0.40
CA THR A 380 28.77 16.56 0.65
C THR A 380 28.12 17.69 1.44
N GLU A 381 28.66 18.02 2.61
CA GLU A 381 28.18 19.16 3.42
C GLU A 381 28.29 20.51 2.69
N LYS A 382 29.17 20.63 1.69
CA LYS A 382 29.29 21.82 0.82
C LYS A 382 28.13 21.94 -0.18
N ASP A 383 27.60 20.81 -0.64
CA ASP A 383 26.42 20.77 -1.51
C ASP A 383 25.14 21.17 -0.75
N ALA A 384 25.12 20.95 0.58
CA ALA A 384 24.01 21.34 1.45
C ALA A 384 23.81 22.87 1.56
N GLU A 385 24.88 23.67 1.41
CA GLU A 385 24.78 25.14 1.37
C GLU A 385 24.26 25.63 0.01
N LEU A 386 24.71 25.03 -1.10
CA LEU A 386 24.15 25.23 -2.45
C LEU A 386 22.67 24.81 -2.54
N THR A 387 22.24 23.93 -1.64
CA THR A 387 20.84 23.48 -1.55
C THR A 387 19.90 24.60 -1.09
N MET A 388 20.36 25.63 -0.37
CA MET A 388 19.47 26.70 0.14
C MET A 388 18.96 27.63 -0.97
N ASP A 389 19.82 27.99 -1.93
CA ASP A 389 19.41 28.79 -3.10
C ASP A 389 18.52 27.96 -4.03
N ARG A 390 18.85 26.67 -4.22
CA ARG A 390 18.01 25.69 -4.92
C ARG A 390 16.66 25.46 -4.21
N LEU A 391 16.64 25.44 -2.88
CA LEU A 391 15.41 25.31 -2.07
C LEU A 391 14.49 26.53 -2.22
N ALA A 392 15.06 27.72 -2.38
CA ALA A 392 14.28 28.93 -2.63
C ALA A 392 13.65 28.92 -4.03
N SER A 393 14.36 28.39 -5.05
CA SER A 393 13.84 28.31 -6.43
C SER A 393 12.79 27.20 -6.63
N LEU A 394 12.89 26.10 -5.88
CA LEU A 394 11.95 24.97 -5.95
C LEU A 394 10.61 25.22 -5.22
N ARG A 395 10.49 26.31 -4.46
CA ARG A 395 9.28 26.62 -3.70
C ARG A 395 8.21 27.20 -4.60
N ILE A 396 7.12 26.46 -4.71
CA ILE A 396 5.98 26.89 -5.52
C ILE A 396 5.09 27.92 -4.81
N ASN A 397 4.54 28.84 -5.60
CA ASN A 397 3.39 29.62 -5.14
C ASN A 397 2.19 28.69 -4.94
N LYS A 398 1.40 28.92 -3.89
CA LYS A 398 0.22 28.10 -3.55
C LYS A 398 -1.07 28.84 -3.88
N PRO A 399 -1.52 28.86 -5.15
CA PRO A 399 -2.76 29.51 -5.52
C PRO A 399 -3.96 28.84 -4.84
N SER A 400 -5.01 29.62 -4.65
CA SER A 400 -6.30 29.10 -4.23
C SER A 400 -6.87 28.20 -5.34
N PRO A 401 -7.52 27.07 -4.99
CA PRO A 401 -8.17 26.24 -6.00
C PRO A 401 -9.21 27.04 -6.79
N ALA A 402 -9.20 26.90 -8.11
CA ALA A 402 -10.24 27.42 -8.98
C ALA A 402 -11.36 26.37 -9.11
N SER A 403 -12.60 26.75 -8.87
CA SER A 403 -13.76 25.88 -9.02
C SER A 403 -14.29 25.99 -10.45
N LYS A 404 -14.35 24.88 -11.19
CA LYS A 404 -14.86 24.83 -12.57
C LYS A 404 -15.95 23.76 -12.71
N PRO A 405 -17.09 24.05 -13.37
CA PRO A 405 -18.11 23.04 -13.66
C PRO A 405 -17.54 21.92 -14.54
N ILE A 406 -18.06 20.69 -14.36
CA ILE A 406 -17.67 19.54 -15.18
C ILE A 406 -17.86 19.84 -16.66
N ASP A 407 -18.92 20.53 -17.07
CA ASP A 407 -19.13 20.82 -18.49
C ASP A 407 -17.99 21.63 -19.11
N GLN A 408 -17.51 22.66 -18.40
CA GLN A 408 -16.36 23.45 -18.83
C GLN A 408 -15.08 22.60 -18.89
N VAL A 409 -14.83 21.77 -17.86
CA VAL A 409 -13.68 20.86 -17.85
C VAL A 409 -13.77 19.90 -19.05
N MET A 410 -14.95 19.36 -19.36
CA MET A 410 -15.12 18.48 -20.52
C MET A 410 -14.89 19.19 -21.86
N ALA A 411 -15.24 20.47 -21.98
CA ALA A 411 -14.94 21.26 -23.16
C ALA A 411 -13.42 21.46 -23.32
N ASP A 412 -12.71 21.77 -22.24
CA ASP A 412 -11.25 21.89 -22.23
C ASP A 412 -10.58 20.58 -22.65
N LEU A 413 -11.09 19.44 -22.16
CA LEU A 413 -10.61 18.09 -22.45
C LEU A 413 -10.82 17.63 -23.90
N ALA A 414 -11.74 18.27 -24.61
CA ALA A 414 -11.93 18.04 -26.04
C ALA A 414 -10.93 18.84 -26.89
N SER A 415 -10.13 19.73 -26.29
CA SER A 415 -9.11 20.51 -26.97
C SER A 415 -7.74 19.82 -26.96
N ASN A 416 -6.86 20.20 -27.89
CA ASN A 416 -5.46 19.73 -27.92
C ASN A 416 -4.59 20.35 -26.80
N TYR A 417 -5.14 21.27 -26.01
CA TYR A 417 -4.39 22.01 -24.98
C TYR A 417 -4.54 21.39 -23.59
N TYR A 418 -5.30 20.30 -23.42
CA TYR A 418 -5.48 19.64 -22.13
C TYR A 418 -5.08 18.16 -22.19
N LEU A 419 -3.91 17.86 -21.66
CA LEU A 419 -3.31 16.53 -21.68
C LEU A 419 -3.69 15.76 -20.42
N ILE A 420 -4.71 14.89 -20.53
CA ILE A 420 -5.18 14.04 -19.41
C ILE A 420 -4.10 13.06 -18.95
N ARG A 421 -3.32 12.53 -19.89
CA ARG A 421 -2.32 11.50 -19.63
C ARG A 421 -1.01 11.94 -20.26
N PRO A 422 -0.17 12.72 -19.55
CA PRO A 422 1.23 12.89 -19.95
C PRO A 422 2.01 11.56 -19.91
N SER A 423 3.20 11.53 -20.53
CA SER A 423 4.06 10.34 -20.66
C SER A 423 4.43 9.66 -19.32
N TYR A 424 4.57 10.46 -18.27
CA TYR A 424 4.86 9.97 -16.91
C TYR A 424 3.64 9.38 -16.20
N GLN A 425 2.40 9.64 -16.66
CA GLN A 425 1.20 9.05 -16.07
C GLN A 425 1.06 7.57 -16.42
N ARG A 426 0.41 6.82 -15.52
CA ARG A 426 0.08 5.42 -15.79
C ARG A 426 -1.14 5.28 -16.69
N GLN A 427 -1.31 4.07 -17.23
CA GLN A 427 -2.53 3.67 -17.94
C GLN A 427 -3.77 3.68 -17.02
N GLU A 428 -4.96 3.71 -17.63
CA GLU A 428 -6.23 3.65 -16.89
C GLU A 428 -6.35 2.31 -16.16
N LYS A 429 -6.46 2.35 -14.83
CA LYS A 429 -6.50 1.14 -13.96
C LYS A 429 -7.67 1.13 -12.99
N ILE A 430 -8.60 2.06 -13.15
CA ILE A 430 -9.74 2.17 -12.24
C ILE A 430 -10.78 1.09 -12.52
N SER A 431 -11.24 0.42 -11.47
CA SER A 431 -12.33 -0.56 -11.58
C SER A 431 -13.68 0.15 -11.70
N ILE A 432 -14.63 -0.49 -12.40
CA ILE A 432 -16.00 0.03 -12.54
C ILE A 432 -16.63 0.35 -11.18
N LYS A 433 -16.36 -0.43 -10.13
CA LYS A 433 -16.83 -0.16 -8.77
C LYS A 433 -16.31 1.18 -8.23
N LYS A 434 -15.00 1.44 -8.35
CA LYS A 434 -14.39 2.70 -7.92
C LYS A 434 -14.89 3.88 -8.77
N ALA A 435 -14.97 3.71 -10.08
CA ALA A 435 -15.54 4.71 -10.99
C ALA A 435 -17.00 5.04 -10.62
N SER A 436 -17.83 4.03 -10.35
CA SER A 436 -19.23 4.20 -9.91
C SER A 436 -19.32 4.98 -8.59
N SER A 437 -18.41 4.76 -7.65
CA SER A 437 -18.35 5.54 -6.41
C SER A 437 -17.99 7.01 -6.66
N ILE A 438 -17.16 7.33 -7.65
CA ILE A 438 -16.89 8.73 -8.03
C ILE A 438 -18.17 9.38 -8.56
N ILE A 439 -18.88 8.71 -9.49
CA ILE A 439 -20.15 9.22 -10.03
C ILE A 439 -21.19 9.40 -8.92
N GLU A 440 -21.34 8.43 -8.01
CA GLU A 440 -22.27 8.57 -6.88
C GLU A 440 -21.93 9.76 -5.98
N SER A 441 -20.64 10.10 -5.84
CA SER A 441 -20.23 11.28 -5.07
C SER A 441 -20.71 12.57 -5.74
N ILE A 442 -20.58 12.66 -7.07
CA ILE A 442 -21.05 13.79 -7.88
C ILE A 442 -22.58 13.94 -7.75
N LEU A 443 -23.33 12.85 -7.90
CA LEU A 443 -24.80 12.83 -7.76
C LEU A 443 -25.30 13.19 -6.35
N LEU A 444 -24.45 13.02 -5.34
CA LEU A 444 -24.73 13.40 -3.96
C LEU A 444 -24.24 14.81 -3.61
N GLY A 445 -23.63 15.53 -4.55
CA GLY A 445 -23.05 16.85 -4.30
C GLY A 445 -21.78 16.82 -3.43
N ILE A 446 -21.16 15.64 -3.24
CA ILE A 446 -19.97 15.49 -2.41
C ILE A 446 -18.74 15.97 -3.19
N LYS A 447 -18.18 17.10 -2.76
CA LYS A 447 -16.95 17.66 -3.33
C LYS A 447 -15.83 16.62 -3.37
N LEU A 448 -15.30 16.40 -4.57
CA LEU A 448 -14.15 15.53 -4.81
C LEU A 448 -12.85 16.23 -4.35
N PRO A 449 -11.74 15.48 -4.18
CA PRO A 449 -10.43 16.10 -4.04
C PRO A 449 -10.13 17.05 -5.23
N PRO A 450 -9.18 17.98 -5.12
CA PRO A 450 -8.80 18.85 -6.22
C PRO A 450 -8.04 18.07 -7.31
N LEU A 451 -8.10 18.55 -8.55
CA LEU A 451 -7.21 18.17 -9.64
C LEU A 451 -5.94 19.02 -9.57
N PHE A 452 -4.79 18.44 -9.89
CA PHE A 452 -3.53 19.19 -9.98
C PHE A 452 -3.14 19.29 -11.44
N ILE A 453 -3.06 20.52 -11.93
CA ILE A 453 -2.83 20.85 -13.34
C ILE A 453 -1.55 21.65 -13.45
N TYR A 454 -0.66 21.25 -14.36
CA TYR A 454 0.53 21.99 -14.71
C TYR A 454 0.31 22.75 -16.01
N VAL A 455 0.55 24.05 -15.99
CA VAL A 455 0.36 24.92 -17.17
C VAL A 455 1.74 25.29 -17.69
N ARG A 456 2.08 24.75 -18.86
CA ARG A 456 3.36 24.96 -19.55
C ARG A 456 3.42 26.31 -20.26
N LYS A 457 4.63 26.76 -20.59
CA LYS A 457 4.90 28.00 -21.35
C LYS A 457 4.26 28.02 -22.75
N ASP A 458 4.04 26.85 -23.35
CA ASP A 458 3.36 26.68 -24.64
C ASP A 458 1.81 26.65 -24.53
N GLY A 459 1.28 26.81 -23.32
CA GLY A 459 -0.16 26.82 -23.05
C GLY A 459 -0.79 25.44 -22.84
N ILE A 460 -0.01 24.35 -22.94
CA ILE A 460 -0.51 23.00 -22.67
C ILE A 460 -0.75 22.83 -21.16
N ARG A 461 -1.92 22.28 -20.82
CA ARG A 461 -2.36 21.96 -19.46
C ARG A 461 -2.23 20.46 -19.22
N GLU A 462 -1.30 20.06 -18.38
CA GLU A 462 -1.00 18.65 -18.08
C GLU A 462 -1.62 18.22 -16.75
N VAL A 463 -2.29 17.07 -16.72
CA VAL A 463 -2.84 16.53 -15.47
C VAL A 463 -1.73 15.82 -14.67
N ILE A 464 -1.34 16.43 -13.55
CA ILE A 464 -0.44 15.82 -12.57
C ILE A 464 -1.21 14.83 -11.67
N ASP A 465 -2.38 15.20 -11.17
CA ASP A 465 -3.20 14.30 -10.36
C ASP A 465 -4.69 14.48 -10.66
N GLY A 466 -5.42 13.36 -10.63
CA GLY A 466 -6.86 13.32 -10.91
C GLY A 466 -7.24 12.66 -12.22
N GLN A 467 -6.28 12.17 -13.00
CA GLN A 467 -6.49 11.42 -14.25
C GLN A 467 -7.62 10.39 -14.14
N GLN A 468 -7.58 9.51 -13.13
CA GLN A 468 -8.57 8.42 -12.99
C GLN A 468 -9.98 8.95 -12.67
N ARG A 469 -10.09 10.13 -12.04
CA ARG A 469 -11.38 10.79 -11.74
C ARG A 469 -11.97 11.37 -13.03
N LEU A 470 -11.15 12.08 -13.81
CA LEU A 470 -11.55 12.60 -15.12
C LEU A 470 -11.97 11.45 -16.06
N LEU A 471 -11.16 10.39 -16.15
CA LEU A 471 -11.48 9.22 -17.00
C LEU A 471 -12.77 8.51 -16.55
N SER A 472 -13.06 8.45 -15.25
CA SER A 472 -14.33 7.90 -14.76
C SER A 472 -15.54 8.74 -15.19
N ILE A 473 -15.42 10.06 -15.14
CA ILE A 473 -16.48 10.98 -15.57
C ILE A 473 -16.69 10.86 -17.08
N ILE A 474 -15.62 10.95 -17.87
CA ILE A 474 -15.64 10.80 -19.34
C ILE A 474 -16.22 9.44 -19.74
N GLY A 475 -15.75 8.38 -19.08
CA GLY A 475 -16.18 7.00 -19.30
C GLY A 475 -17.67 6.85 -19.03
N PHE A 476 -18.20 7.38 -17.93
CA PHE A 476 -19.62 7.31 -17.62
C PHE A 476 -20.47 8.10 -18.62
N LEU A 477 -20.06 9.33 -18.95
CA LEU A 477 -20.73 10.19 -19.92
C LEU A 477 -20.67 9.67 -21.37
N GLY A 478 -19.84 8.65 -21.63
CA GLY A 478 -19.62 8.13 -22.99
C GLY A 478 -18.92 9.14 -23.90
N ARG A 479 -18.17 10.10 -23.34
CA ARG A 479 -17.40 11.07 -24.12
C ARG A 479 -16.03 10.47 -24.50
N SER A 480 -15.36 11.16 -25.41
CA SER A 480 -13.99 10.89 -25.86
C SER A 480 -13.06 12.03 -25.43
N TYR A 481 -11.77 11.77 -25.37
CA TYR A 481 -10.74 12.78 -25.10
C TYR A 481 -9.57 12.63 -26.06
N ILE A 482 -8.64 13.58 -26.05
CA ILE A 482 -7.45 13.56 -26.92
C ILE A 482 -6.26 12.99 -26.15
N ASN A 483 -5.55 12.02 -26.74
CA ASN A 483 -4.35 11.42 -26.15
C ASN A 483 -3.07 12.23 -26.45
N GLU A 484 -1.92 11.75 -25.97
CA GLU A 484 -0.59 12.34 -26.20
C GLU A 484 -0.21 12.50 -27.67
N GLU A 485 -0.80 11.69 -28.56
CA GLU A 485 -0.53 11.68 -30.00
C GLU A 485 -1.49 12.60 -30.77
N GLY A 486 -2.37 13.34 -30.08
CA GLY A 486 -3.40 14.17 -30.71
C GLY A 486 -4.58 13.37 -31.29
N ILE A 487 -4.71 12.09 -30.93
CA ILE A 487 -5.75 11.18 -31.42
C ILE A 487 -6.92 11.14 -30.44
N LYS A 488 -8.14 11.18 -30.99
CA LYS A 488 -9.38 11.05 -30.23
C LYS A 488 -9.59 9.60 -29.79
N VAL A 489 -9.58 9.37 -28.48
CA VAL A 489 -9.71 8.04 -27.86
C VAL A 489 -10.82 8.00 -26.81
N HIS A 490 -11.16 6.80 -26.36
CA HIS A 490 -12.14 6.58 -25.30
C HIS A 490 -11.48 6.00 -24.05
N SER A 491 -12.13 6.21 -22.90
CA SER A 491 -11.77 5.52 -21.65
C SER A 491 -11.93 4.01 -21.81
N ILE A 492 -11.12 3.22 -21.09
CA ILE A 492 -11.25 1.77 -21.01
C ILE A 492 -12.64 1.39 -20.49
N ASN A 493 -13.17 2.14 -19.53
CA ASN A 493 -14.51 1.96 -18.98
C ASN A 493 -15.59 2.71 -19.79
N HIS A 494 -15.45 2.84 -21.11
CA HIS A 494 -16.41 3.60 -21.91
C HIS A 494 -17.87 3.12 -21.74
N ASN A 495 -18.75 4.07 -21.44
CA ASN A 495 -20.19 3.90 -21.21
C ASN A 495 -20.53 2.84 -20.16
N PHE A 496 -19.75 2.73 -19.07
CA PHE A 496 -19.97 1.68 -18.07
C PHE A 496 -21.31 1.81 -17.33
N LYS A 497 -21.81 0.67 -16.81
CA LYS A 497 -22.99 0.62 -15.92
C LYS A 497 -22.56 0.84 -14.48
N LEU A 498 -23.31 1.65 -13.74
CA LEU A 498 -23.08 1.88 -12.31
C LEU A 498 -23.21 0.55 -11.54
N LYS A 499 -22.26 0.26 -10.65
CA LYS A 499 -22.22 -0.97 -9.85
C LYS A 499 -21.89 -0.67 -8.39
N GLU A 500 -22.54 -1.42 -7.50
CA GLU A 500 -22.28 -1.44 -6.05
C GLU A 500 -22.39 -0.06 -5.38
N LEU A 501 -23.31 0.77 -5.87
CA LEU A 501 -23.69 2.02 -5.20
C LEU A 501 -24.27 1.73 -3.83
N ARG A 502 -23.86 2.50 -2.82
CA ARG A 502 -24.23 2.27 -1.41
C ARG A 502 -25.46 3.06 -1.00
N ILE A 503 -25.56 4.29 -1.48
CA ILE A 503 -26.59 5.25 -1.11
C ILE A 503 -27.63 5.29 -2.23
N LEU A 504 -27.20 5.52 -3.47
CA LEU A 504 -28.07 5.64 -4.64
C LEU A 504 -28.28 4.28 -5.31
N LYS A 505 -28.72 3.28 -4.54
CA LYS A 505 -28.84 1.88 -4.98
C LYS A 505 -29.73 1.69 -6.21
N HIS A 506 -30.71 2.57 -6.41
CA HIS A 506 -31.66 2.52 -7.54
C HIS A 506 -30.99 2.79 -8.90
N TYR A 507 -29.83 3.45 -8.93
CA TYR A 507 -29.05 3.65 -10.15
C TYR A 507 -28.13 2.46 -10.50
N ASN A 508 -28.02 1.45 -9.64
CA ASN A 508 -27.23 0.25 -9.97
C ASN A 508 -27.76 -0.41 -11.26
N GLY A 509 -26.84 -0.75 -12.16
CA GLY A 509 -27.11 -1.37 -13.46
C GLY A 509 -27.47 -0.38 -14.58
N LYS A 510 -27.66 0.91 -14.27
CA LYS A 510 -27.97 1.97 -15.25
C LYS A 510 -26.69 2.53 -15.88
N ARG A 511 -26.77 2.87 -17.16
CA ARG A 511 -25.81 3.71 -17.90
C ARG A 511 -26.25 5.18 -17.84
N TYR A 512 -25.38 6.10 -18.22
CA TYR A 512 -25.73 7.52 -18.32
C TYR A 512 -26.94 7.77 -19.22
N SER A 513 -27.01 7.10 -20.38
CA SER A 513 -28.17 7.17 -21.30
C SER A 513 -29.50 6.76 -20.67
N ASP A 514 -29.48 5.89 -19.65
CA ASP A 514 -30.69 5.36 -19.02
C ASP A 514 -31.28 6.32 -17.99
N ILE A 515 -30.50 7.31 -17.53
CA ILE A 515 -30.85 8.23 -16.43
C ILE A 515 -30.55 9.69 -16.77
N LEU A 516 -30.25 9.98 -18.05
CA LEU A 516 -29.82 11.28 -18.54
C LEU A 516 -30.74 12.42 -18.06
N SER A 517 -32.05 12.26 -18.25
CA SER A 517 -33.08 13.25 -17.87
C SER A 517 -33.15 13.54 -16.37
N GLU A 518 -32.58 12.69 -15.52
CA GLU A 518 -32.58 12.86 -14.06
C GLU A 518 -31.28 13.46 -13.53
N VAL A 519 -30.15 13.23 -14.19
CA VAL A 519 -28.82 13.47 -13.61
C VAL A 519 -27.92 14.40 -14.41
N GLU A 520 -28.29 14.78 -15.63
CA GLU A 520 -27.45 15.58 -16.53
C GLU A 520 -26.97 16.89 -15.89
N ASP A 521 -27.90 17.77 -15.52
CA ASP A 521 -27.57 19.05 -14.88
C ASP A 521 -26.77 18.85 -13.59
N THR A 522 -27.14 17.84 -12.78
CA THR A 522 -26.43 17.54 -11.53
C THR A 522 -24.97 17.15 -11.77
N ILE A 523 -24.68 16.42 -12.86
CA ILE A 523 -23.30 16.05 -13.20
C ILE A 523 -22.57 17.23 -13.86
N LEU A 524 -23.18 17.90 -14.82
CA LEU A 524 -22.52 18.95 -15.62
C LEU A 524 -22.25 20.22 -14.83
N ASP A 525 -23.16 20.60 -13.92
CA ASP A 525 -23.01 21.76 -13.03
C ASP A 525 -22.14 21.46 -11.81
N PHE A 526 -21.74 20.20 -11.60
CA PHE A 526 -20.89 19.85 -10.48
C PHE A 526 -19.51 20.48 -10.65
N ASP A 527 -19.12 21.25 -9.66
CA ASP A 527 -17.84 21.94 -9.59
C ASP A 527 -16.67 21.03 -9.19
N LEU A 528 -15.66 20.96 -10.05
CA LEU A 528 -14.34 20.40 -9.77
C LEU A 528 -13.35 21.50 -9.38
N ASP A 529 -12.65 21.30 -8.27
CA ASP A 529 -11.58 22.20 -7.85
C ASP A 529 -10.29 21.86 -8.61
N GLU A 530 -9.65 22.83 -9.26
CA GLU A 530 -8.36 22.72 -9.93
C GLU A 530 -7.30 23.56 -9.20
N ILE A 531 -6.15 22.97 -8.93
CA ILE A 531 -4.94 23.67 -8.46
C ILE A 531 -4.00 23.75 -9.66
N GLU A 532 -3.87 24.95 -10.22
CA GLU A 532 -3.00 25.23 -11.36
C GLU A 532 -1.61 25.65 -10.88
N ILE A 533 -0.59 24.99 -11.41
CA ILE A 533 0.82 25.33 -11.20
C ILE A 533 1.34 25.84 -12.53
N SER A 534 1.62 27.14 -12.60
CA SER A 534 2.11 27.79 -13.83
C SER A 534 3.63 27.70 -13.91
N GLN A 535 4.15 27.24 -15.05
CA GLN A 535 5.58 27.20 -15.32
C GLN A 535 6.21 28.61 -15.33
N ASP A 536 5.47 29.63 -15.74
CA ASP A 536 5.96 31.03 -15.75
C ASP A 536 6.27 31.54 -14.34
N LEU A 537 5.55 31.04 -13.33
CA LEU A 537 5.77 31.41 -11.94
C LEU A 537 6.76 30.48 -11.23
N ASN A 538 7.12 29.34 -11.83
CA ASN A 538 7.91 28.28 -11.22
C ASN A 538 8.80 27.63 -12.29
N GLU A 539 9.87 28.31 -12.72
CA GLU A 539 10.67 27.86 -13.86
C GLU A 539 11.38 26.52 -13.65
N ASP A 540 11.82 26.25 -12.42
CA ASP A 540 12.51 25.01 -12.02
C ASP A 540 11.54 23.88 -11.60
N PHE A 541 10.23 24.06 -11.78
CA PHE A 541 9.25 23.07 -11.32
C PHE A 541 9.18 21.86 -12.25
N GLU A 542 9.36 20.67 -11.67
CA GLU A 542 9.20 19.39 -12.38
C GLU A 542 7.86 18.73 -12.05
N ALA A 543 7.01 18.56 -13.06
CA ALA A 543 5.68 17.94 -12.90
C ALA A 543 5.77 16.47 -12.44
N THR A 544 6.81 15.75 -12.86
CA THR A 544 7.09 14.35 -12.49
C THR A 544 7.39 14.20 -11.00
N ASP A 545 8.18 15.10 -10.40
CA ASP A 545 8.47 15.10 -8.96
C ASP A 545 7.18 15.29 -8.14
N LEU A 546 6.32 16.25 -8.51
CA LEU A 546 5.04 16.42 -7.83
C LEU A 546 4.13 15.21 -8.02
N PHE A 547 4.05 14.65 -9.24
CA PHE A 547 3.28 13.44 -9.50
C PHE A 547 3.71 12.29 -8.57
N ILE A 548 5.01 12.03 -8.46
CA ILE A 548 5.58 11.02 -7.56
C ILE A 548 5.27 11.37 -6.10
N ARG A 549 5.39 12.63 -5.66
CA ARG A 549 5.09 13.03 -4.28
C ARG A 549 3.63 12.81 -3.90
N LEU A 550 2.70 13.07 -4.82
CA LEU A 550 1.27 12.85 -4.62
C LEU A 550 0.89 11.37 -4.63
N ASN A 551 1.52 10.56 -5.50
CA ASN A 551 1.05 9.20 -5.81
C ASN A 551 1.95 8.05 -5.33
N SER A 552 3.18 8.31 -4.86
CA SER A 552 4.11 7.28 -4.38
C SER A 552 3.89 6.93 -2.90
N LYS A 553 4.11 5.65 -2.58
CA LYS A 553 3.98 5.09 -1.22
C LYS A 553 2.67 5.51 -0.51
N PRO A 554 1.48 5.47 -1.14
CA PRO A 554 0.27 5.72 -0.37
C PRO A 554 0.07 4.53 0.57
N TYR A 555 -0.42 4.80 1.76
CA TYR A 555 -0.80 3.78 2.73
C TYR A 555 -2.32 3.63 2.61
N PRO A 556 -2.87 2.94 1.58
CA PRO A 556 -4.30 2.81 1.44
C PRO A 556 -4.85 1.97 2.60
N ILE A 557 -6.11 2.22 2.95
CA ILE A 557 -6.87 1.36 3.85
C ILE A 557 -7.03 0.01 3.17
N LYS A 558 -6.62 -1.07 3.84
CA LYS A 558 -6.73 -2.41 3.27
C LYS A 558 -8.20 -2.86 3.27
N PRO A 559 -8.73 -3.36 2.14
CA PRO A 559 -10.10 -3.87 2.11
C PRO A 559 -10.23 -5.13 2.98
N ASN A 560 -11.40 -5.33 3.58
CA ASN A 560 -11.71 -6.47 4.46
C ASN A 560 -10.75 -6.61 5.65
N THR A 561 -10.32 -5.49 6.22
CA THR A 561 -9.49 -5.42 7.44
C THR A 561 -10.13 -4.49 8.46
N PHE A 562 -9.66 -4.53 9.70
CA PHE A 562 -10.18 -3.65 10.74
C PHE A 562 -9.98 -2.16 10.43
N GLU A 563 -8.91 -1.79 9.70
CA GLU A 563 -8.71 -0.41 9.25
C GLU A 563 -9.91 0.12 8.45
N MET A 564 -10.52 -0.73 7.63
CA MET A 564 -11.72 -0.42 6.88
C MET A 564 -12.95 -0.47 7.79
N TRP A 565 -13.12 -1.57 8.53
CA TRP A 565 -14.28 -1.82 9.39
C TRP A 565 -14.51 -0.70 10.42
N ASN A 566 -13.43 -0.19 11.01
CA ASN A 566 -13.42 0.89 11.99
C ASN A 566 -14.14 2.17 11.52
N SER A 567 -14.26 2.38 10.19
CA SER A 567 -14.93 3.54 9.60
C SER A 567 -16.32 3.24 9.02
N ILE A 568 -16.68 1.97 8.84
CA ILE A 568 -17.93 1.58 8.15
C ILE A 568 -18.91 0.86 9.04
N VAL A 569 -18.42 0.18 10.09
CA VAL A 569 -19.23 -0.62 10.99
C VAL A 569 -19.85 0.27 12.05
N ASP A 570 -20.94 -0.24 12.62
CA ASP A 570 -21.60 0.32 13.78
C ASP A 570 -20.61 0.67 14.91
N LYS A 571 -20.80 1.84 15.51
CA LYS A 571 -19.90 2.43 16.50
C LYS A 571 -19.78 1.57 17.77
N ASP A 572 -20.87 0.96 18.23
CA ASP A 572 -20.88 0.18 19.47
C ASP A 572 -20.02 -1.08 19.33
N VAL A 573 -20.12 -1.74 18.17
CA VAL A 573 -19.32 -2.93 17.82
C VAL A 573 -17.83 -2.58 17.80
N ILE A 574 -17.47 -1.49 17.12
CA ILE A 574 -16.08 -1.03 17.02
C ILE A 574 -15.52 -0.65 18.39
N GLN A 575 -16.30 0.06 19.21
CA GLN A 575 -15.89 0.47 20.54
C GLN A 575 -15.63 -0.75 21.44
N LEU A 576 -16.55 -1.71 21.48
CA LEU A 576 -16.38 -2.93 22.29
C LEU A 576 -15.14 -3.74 21.89
N ILE A 577 -14.90 -3.89 20.58
CA ILE A 577 -13.70 -4.59 20.09
C ILE A 577 -12.43 -3.87 20.56
N ARG A 578 -12.39 -2.53 20.42
CA ARG A 578 -11.22 -1.74 20.84
C ARG A 578 -10.99 -1.78 22.35
N GLU A 579 -12.06 -1.77 23.15
CA GLU A 579 -11.98 -1.90 24.62
C GLU A 579 -11.37 -3.25 25.03
N ILE A 580 -11.84 -4.35 24.44
CA ILE A 580 -11.25 -5.69 24.64
C ILE A 580 -9.81 -5.72 24.15
N THR A 581 -9.51 -5.12 23.00
CA THR A 581 -8.14 -5.05 22.48
C THR A 581 -7.21 -4.33 23.45
N ALA A 582 -7.59 -3.14 23.92
CA ALA A 582 -6.78 -2.38 24.88
C ALA A 582 -6.55 -3.16 26.19
N LYS A 583 -7.57 -3.87 26.68
CA LYS A 583 -7.51 -4.61 27.95
C LYS A 583 -6.48 -5.73 27.99
N TYR A 584 -6.23 -6.41 26.86
CA TYR A 584 -5.33 -7.56 26.78
C TYR A 584 -4.09 -7.33 25.90
N VAL A 585 -3.83 -6.06 25.51
CA VAL A 585 -2.79 -5.70 24.52
C VAL A 585 -1.38 -6.14 24.93
N SER A 586 -1.11 -6.17 26.23
CA SER A 586 0.22 -6.44 26.80
C SER A 586 0.71 -7.87 26.58
N TRP A 587 -0.19 -8.86 26.52
CA TRP A 587 0.22 -10.28 26.53
C TRP A 587 -0.46 -11.16 25.49
N PHE A 588 -1.68 -10.84 25.02
CA PHE A 588 -2.49 -11.80 24.24
C PHE A 588 -2.21 -11.76 22.73
N TYR A 589 -1.89 -10.61 22.15
CA TYR A 589 -2.00 -10.41 20.71
C TYR A 589 -0.75 -10.76 19.88
N ILE A 590 -0.89 -10.74 18.55
CA ILE A 590 0.20 -11.02 17.60
C ILE A 590 1.34 -10.00 17.74
N LYS A 591 0.98 -8.73 17.93
CA LYS A 591 1.93 -7.65 18.21
C LYS A 591 1.67 -7.13 19.62
N ALA A 592 2.62 -7.35 20.52
CA ALA A 592 2.67 -6.65 21.79
C ALA A 592 3.37 -5.30 21.58
N PRO A 593 2.97 -4.23 22.29
CA PRO A 593 3.78 -3.02 22.37
C PRO A 593 5.14 -3.41 22.97
N ASP A 594 6.25 -2.93 22.40
CA ASP A 594 7.52 -2.93 23.12
C ASP A 594 7.49 -1.78 24.13
N ASP A 595 8.13 -1.94 25.30
CA ASP A 595 8.13 -0.97 26.41
C ASP A 595 8.77 0.41 26.06
N SER A 596 9.38 0.54 24.88
CA SER A 596 9.79 1.85 24.37
C SER A 596 8.55 2.60 23.85
N GLU A 597 8.21 3.71 24.50
CA GLU A 597 7.18 4.66 24.05
C GLU A 597 7.28 4.97 22.55
N ASP A 598 6.56 4.23 21.72
CA ASP A 598 6.16 4.72 20.40
C ASP A 598 4.99 3.90 19.88
N THR A 599 3.84 4.56 19.77
CA THR A 599 2.63 4.25 18.99
C THR A 599 2.57 2.85 18.35
N ARG A 600 1.52 2.07 18.67
CA ARG A 600 1.21 0.79 17.98
C ARG A 600 1.33 0.97 16.45
N LYS A 601 2.47 0.55 15.87
CA LYS A 601 2.69 0.43 14.41
C LYS A 601 1.88 -0.72 13.81
N ASP A 602 1.02 -1.32 14.61
CA ASP A 602 0.07 -2.32 14.20
C ASP A 602 -1.06 -1.62 13.43
N ARG A 603 -1.31 -2.12 12.21
CA ARG A 603 -2.37 -1.65 11.31
C ARG A 603 -3.76 -2.12 11.78
N MET A 604 -4.04 -2.03 13.07
CA MET A 604 -5.22 -2.59 13.75
C MET A 604 -5.37 -4.12 13.56
N GLN A 605 -4.24 -4.83 13.47
CA GLN A 605 -4.17 -6.29 13.38
C GLN A 605 -4.67 -6.96 14.66
N ASN A 606 -4.50 -6.32 15.81
CA ASN A 606 -4.96 -6.87 17.09
C ASN A 606 -6.49 -6.77 17.21
N GLU A 607 -7.06 -5.63 16.80
CA GLU A 607 -8.51 -5.46 16.67
C GLU A 607 -9.08 -6.39 15.59
N GLU A 608 -8.40 -6.54 14.45
CA GLU A 608 -8.79 -7.49 13.39
C GLU A 608 -8.87 -8.93 13.90
N LEU A 609 -7.92 -9.34 14.74
CA LEU A 609 -7.94 -10.65 15.37
C LEU A 609 -9.20 -10.84 16.23
N ILE A 610 -9.55 -9.88 17.10
CA ILE A 610 -10.77 -9.97 17.91
C ILE A 610 -12.02 -10.06 17.03
N THR A 611 -12.09 -9.26 15.97
CA THR A 611 -13.23 -9.33 15.04
C THR A 611 -13.35 -10.69 14.38
N ILE A 612 -12.23 -11.26 13.92
CA ILE A 612 -12.22 -12.59 13.29
C ILE A 612 -12.62 -13.67 14.30
N LEU A 613 -12.04 -13.66 15.50
CA LEU A 613 -12.38 -14.63 16.55
C LEU A 613 -13.86 -14.53 16.95
N SER A 614 -14.40 -13.31 17.04
CA SER A 614 -15.82 -13.06 17.28
C SER A 614 -16.70 -13.57 16.14
N TYR A 615 -16.25 -13.46 14.88
CA TYR A 615 -16.92 -14.03 13.73
C TYR A 615 -16.95 -15.57 13.75
N LEU A 616 -15.86 -16.20 14.21
CA LEU A 616 -15.84 -17.65 14.40
C LEU A 616 -16.87 -18.08 15.45
N CYS A 617 -16.95 -17.37 16.58
CA CYS A 617 -17.98 -17.59 17.59
C CYS A 617 -19.40 -17.41 17.02
N TYR A 618 -19.65 -16.31 16.31
CA TYR A 618 -20.93 -16.03 15.67
C TYR A 618 -21.38 -17.14 14.71
N ASN A 619 -20.48 -17.62 13.86
CA ASN A 619 -20.81 -18.73 12.94
C ASN A 619 -21.09 -20.01 13.71
N ASN A 620 -20.29 -20.32 14.74
CA ASN A 620 -20.53 -21.52 15.52
C ASN A 620 -21.90 -21.49 16.22
N ILE A 621 -22.34 -20.33 16.72
CA ILE A 621 -23.70 -20.17 17.28
C ILE A 621 -24.78 -20.47 16.23
N LYS A 622 -24.58 -20.06 14.97
CA LYS A 622 -25.57 -20.25 13.90
C LYS A 622 -25.57 -21.64 13.27
N THR A 623 -24.39 -22.21 13.02
CA THR A 623 -24.25 -23.42 12.22
C THR A 623 -23.81 -24.63 13.03
N GLY A 624 -23.30 -24.43 14.24
CA GLY A 624 -22.64 -25.49 15.04
C GLY A 624 -21.36 -26.03 14.42
N ASP A 625 -20.84 -25.38 13.37
CA ASP A 625 -19.66 -25.83 12.64
C ASP A 625 -18.81 -24.66 12.15
N ILE A 626 -17.68 -24.49 12.80
CA ILE A 626 -16.68 -23.44 12.56
C ILE A 626 -15.84 -23.70 11.28
N THR A 627 -15.78 -24.95 10.80
CA THR A 627 -15.03 -25.34 9.59
C THR A 627 -15.73 -24.89 8.30
N ARG A 628 -16.99 -24.44 8.40
CA ARG A 628 -17.69 -23.78 7.29
C ARG A 628 -16.98 -22.51 6.85
N VAL A 629 -16.42 -21.73 7.79
CA VAL A 629 -15.78 -20.45 7.50
C VAL A 629 -14.25 -20.49 7.50
N LEU A 630 -13.64 -21.49 8.15
CA LEU A 630 -12.19 -21.73 8.12
C LEU A 630 -11.83 -22.80 7.08
N GLY A 631 -10.88 -22.47 6.21
CA GLY A 631 -10.31 -23.39 5.22
C GLY A 631 -8.92 -23.85 5.65
N PHE A 632 -8.62 -25.11 5.34
CA PHE A 632 -7.34 -25.77 5.61
C PHE A 632 -6.73 -26.17 4.28
N TYR A 633 -5.54 -25.66 3.98
CA TYR A 633 -4.91 -25.79 2.67
C TYR A 633 -3.50 -26.39 2.82
N PRO A 634 -3.17 -27.50 2.14
CA PRO A 634 -1.81 -28.02 2.13
C PRO A 634 -0.85 -27.06 1.40
N ARG A 635 0.41 -27.00 1.85
CA ARG A 635 1.51 -26.19 1.30
C ARG A 635 2.84 -26.91 1.50
N MET A 636 3.27 -27.69 0.50
CA MET A 636 4.53 -28.45 0.52
C MET A 636 4.72 -29.25 1.83
N GLU A 637 5.53 -28.74 2.76
CA GLU A 637 5.89 -29.36 4.05
C GLU A 637 5.01 -28.91 5.23
N LYS A 638 4.00 -28.05 5.01
CA LYS A 638 3.11 -27.53 6.07
C LYS A 638 1.68 -27.40 5.54
N PHE A 639 0.69 -27.25 6.41
CA PHE A 639 -0.63 -26.77 5.98
C PHE A 639 -0.91 -25.39 6.59
N THR A 640 -1.81 -24.64 5.95
CA THR A 640 -2.23 -23.31 6.39
C THR A 640 -3.73 -23.29 6.67
N CYS A 641 -4.10 -22.77 7.83
CA CYS A 641 -5.49 -22.46 8.19
C CYS A 641 -5.78 -20.96 7.98
N ARG A 642 -6.83 -20.63 7.22
CA ARG A 642 -7.27 -19.24 7.01
C ARG A 642 -8.77 -19.16 6.79
N LEU A 643 -9.38 -18.00 7.03
CA LEU A 643 -10.77 -17.76 6.63
C LEU A 643 -10.93 -18.01 5.12
N LYS A 644 -11.96 -18.75 4.71
CA LYS A 644 -12.26 -19.03 3.30
C LYS A 644 -12.51 -17.73 2.53
N THR A 645 -13.28 -16.82 3.12
CA THR A 645 -13.63 -15.55 2.50
C THR A 645 -13.79 -14.45 3.54
N LYS A 646 -12.83 -13.53 3.63
CA LYS A 646 -12.95 -12.34 4.52
C LYS A 646 -14.08 -11.39 4.08
N TYR A 647 -14.47 -11.43 2.81
CA TYR A 647 -15.58 -10.64 2.30
C TYR A 647 -16.91 -10.96 3.01
N SER A 648 -17.18 -12.24 3.32
CA SER A 648 -18.39 -12.65 4.03
C SER A 648 -18.49 -12.04 5.43
N LEU A 649 -17.35 -11.81 6.09
CA LEU A 649 -17.29 -11.06 7.34
C LEU A 649 -17.61 -9.58 7.11
N THR A 650 -17.02 -8.95 6.10
CA THR A 650 -17.37 -7.56 5.75
C THR A 650 -18.86 -7.39 5.47
N ASP A 651 -19.46 -8.26 4.67
CA ASP A 651 -20.89 -8.20 4.33
C ASP A 651 -21.79 -8.33 5.57
N LEU A 652 -21.44 -9.22 6.50
CA LEU A 652 -22.11 -9.32 7.80
C LEU A 652 -22.02 -8.01 8.57
N LEU A 653 -20.82 -7.46 8.74
CA LEU A 653 -20.59 -6.25 9.53
C LEU A 653 -21.28 -5.01 8.93
N GLU A 654 -21.31 -4.89 7.60
CA GLU A 654 -22.04 -3.82 6.91
C GLU A 654 -23.56 -3.96 7.03
N SER A 655 -24.07 -5.19 7.24
CA SER A 655 -25.50 -5.43 7.37
C SER A 655 -26.11 -4.99 8.71
N PHE A 656 -25.30 -4.69 9.73
CA PHE A 656 -25.77 -4.37 11.09
C PHE A 656 -26.71 -3.16 11.18
N GLU A 657 -26.58 -2.20 10.26
CA GLU A 657 -27.49 -1.04 10.18
C GLU A 657 -28.94 -1.46 9.85
N PHE A 658 -29.11 -2.53 9.06
CA PHE A 658 -30.40 -3.01 8.57
C PHE A 658 -30.86 -4.32 9.25
N LYS A 659 -29.95 -5.01 9.94
CA LYS A 659 -30.20 -6.30 10.62
C LYS A 659 -29.82 -6.22 12.10
N PRO A 660 -30.67 -5.62 12.96
CA PRO A 660 -30.35 -5.40 14.38
C PRO A 660 -30.19 -6.71 15.17
N THR A 661 -30.92 -7.77 14.79
CA THR A 661 -30.79 -9.10 15.39
C THR A 661 -29.41 -9.72 15.15
N GLU A 662 -28.84 -9.51 13.96
CA GLU A 662 -27.48 -9.95 13.63
C GLU A 662 -26.43 -9.17 14.41
N LYS A 663 -26.63 -7.84 14.57
CA LYS A 663 -25.79 -6.99 15.42
C LYS A 663 -25.75 -7.51 16.86
N GLU A 664 -26.91 -7.79 17.45
CA GLU A 664 -27.00 -8.27 18.83
C GLU A 664 -26.32 -9.64 19.02
N LEU A 665 -26.51 -10.55 18.06
CA LEU A 665 -25.85 -11.85 18.08
C LEU A 665 -24.32 -11.74 17.96
N PHE A 666 -23.85 -10.81 17.14
CA PHE A 666 -22.41 -10.55 17.00
C PHE A 666 -21.82 -9.92 18.28
N LEU A 667 -22.53 -9.00 18.94
CA LEU A 667 -22.12 -8.46 20.24
C LEU A 667 -22.02 -9.55 21.31
N LYS A 668 -22.96 -10.49 21.36
CA LYS A 668 -22.87 -11.70 22.22
C LYS A 668 -21.63 -12.54 21.89
N SER A 669 -21.28 -12.63 20.62
CA SER A 669 -20.09 -13.37 20.15
C SER A 669 -18.76 -12.69 20.52
N ILE A 670 -18.74 -11.35 20.56
CA ILE A 670 -17.61 -10.57 21.07
C ILE A 670 -17.42 -10.82 22.58
N ASN A 671 -18.50 -10.81 23.35
CA ASN A 671 -18.45 -11.12 24.80
C ASN A 671 -18.00 -12.58 25.06
N LYS A 672 -18.41 -13.53 24.22
CA LYS A 672 -17.93 -14.91 24.28
C LYS A 672 -16.43 -14.98 23.98
N THR A 673 -15.95 -14.21 23.00
CA THR A 673 -14.51 -14.07 22.70
C THR A 673 -13.75 -13.56 23.92
N GLU A 674 -14.24 -12.51 24.60
CA GLU A 674 -13.61 -12.03 25.83
C GLU A 674 -13.57 -13.12 26.93
N SER A 675 -14.65 -13.89 27.08
CA SER A 675 -14.73 -14.96 28.06
C SER A 675 -13.68 -16.05 27.82
N ILE A 676 -13.36 -16.37 26.55
CA ILE A 676 -12.30 -17.32 26.19
C ILE A 676 -10.91 -16.72 26.52
N ILE A 677 -10.69 -15.43 26.28
CA ILE A 677 -9.44 -14.74 26.68
C ILE A 677 -9.24 -14.85 28.19
N LYS A 678 -10.30 -14.62 28.97
CA LYS A 678 -10.26 -14.77 30.45
C LYS A 678 -9.95 -16.21 30.86
N LEU A 679 -10.55 -17.21 30.21
CA LEU A 679 -10.24 -18.62 30.46
C LEU A 679 -8.75 -18.91 30.24
N ILE A 680 -8.17 -18.44 29.13
CA ILE A 680 -6.73 -18.60 28.86
C ILE A 680 -5.93 -17.95 29.99
N LYS A 681 -6.27 -16.69 30.32
CA LYS A 681 -5.58 -15.89 31.33
C LYS A 681 -5.58 -16.56 32.72
N ASP A 682 -6.76 -16.97 33.17
CA ASP A 682 -7.00 -17.33 34.57
C ASP A 682 -6.80 -18.83 34.83
N VAL A 683 -6.80 -19.67 33.77
CA VAL A 683 -6.68 -21.13 33.89
C VAL A 683 -5.41 -21.67 33.23
N LEU A 684 -5.14 -21.28 31.98
CA LEU A 684 -4.08 -21.93 31.19
C LEU A 684 -2.69 -21.33 31.44
N LEU A 685 -2.59 -20.08 31.88
CA LEU A 685 -1.33 -19.43 32.20
C LEU A 685 -0.98 -19.59 33.69
N GLU A 686 0.30 -19.80 33.98
CA GLU A 686 0.86 -19.85 35.33
C GLU A 686 1.52 -18.49 35.65
N ASP A 687 1.36 -17.99 36.88
CA ASP A 687 1.99 -16.79 37.46
C ASP A 687 1.96 -15.50 36.60
N ASN A 688 0.79 -14.84 36.59
CA ASN A 688 0.47 -13.62 35.85
C ASN A 688 0.54 -13.78 34.31
N ALA A 689 -0.48 -13.27 33.62
CA ALA A 689 -0.54 -13.34 32.17
C ALA A 689 0.48 -12.39 31.52
N THR A 690 1.58 -12.97 31.04
CA THR A 690 2.66 -12.28 30.34
C THR A 690 2.78 -12.77 28.90
N LYS A 691 3.51 -12.00 28.08
CA LYS A 691 3.77 -12.37 26.69
C LYS A 691 4.55 -13.69 26.62
N GLU A 692 5.46 -13.90 27.56
CA GLU A 692 6.33 -15.06 27.70
C GLU A 692 5.54 -16.30 28.12
N SER A 693 4.67 -16.19 29.13
CA SER A 693 3.86 -17.33 29.59
C SER A 693 2.90 -17.81 28.50
N PHE A 694 2.29 -16.89 27.74
CA PHE A 694 1.46 -17.28 26.60
C PHE A 694 2.28 -17.84 25.42
N ASN A 695 3.46 -17.28 25.15
CA ASN A 695 4.36 -17.81 24.12
C ASN A 695 4.84 -19.23 24.44
N ALA A 696 4.98 -19.60 25.71
CA ALA A 696 5.36 -20.96 26.11
C ALA A 696 4.32 -22.02 25.66
N ILE A 697 3.05 -21.62 25.50
CA ILE A 697 2.00 -22.51 24.96
C ILE A 697 2.11 -22.62 23.43
N LEU A 698 2.42 -21.51 22.75
CA LEU A 698 2.38 -21.43 21.28
C LEU A 698 3.70 -21.84 20.58
N ASN A 699 4.86 -21.59 21.21
CA ASN A 699 6.19 -21.78 20.64
C ASN A 699 6.72 -23.21 20.80
N ILE A 700 6.06 -24.19 20.21
CA ILE A 700 6.41 -25.61 20.42
C ILE A 700 7.78 -25.98 19.85
N LYS A 701 8.20 -25.34 18.74
CA LYS A 701 9.53 -25.55 18.16
C LYS A 701 10.66 -24.87 18.97
N ASN A 702 10.37 -24.22 20.10
CA ASN A 702 11.32 -23.49 20.94
C ASN A 702 12.24 -22.55 20.14
N LEU A 703 11.65 -21.84 19.16
CA LEU A 703 12.40 -20.95 18.30
C LEU A 703 12.90 -19.75 19.10
N GLN A 704 14.18 -19.41 18.95
CA GLN A 704 14.76 -18.21 19.58
C GLN A 704 14.06 -16.91 19.15
N ARG A 705 13.60 -16.87 17.89
CA ARG A 705 12.79 -15.76 17.35
C ARG A 705 11.42 -16.29 16.97
N PHE A 706 10.51 -16.32 17.94
CA PHE A 706 9.14 -16.74 17.74
C PHE A 706 8.21 -15.56 17.46
N SER A 707 7.34 -15.72 16.47
CA SER A 707 6.24 -14.79 16.18
C SER A 707 4.93 -15.56 16.15
N ARG A 708 3.91 -15.03 16.81
CA ARG A 708 2.55 -15.59 16.78
C ARG A 708 1.93 -15.42 15.39
N SER A 709 1.11 -16.37 14.95
CA SER A 709 0.32 -16.25 13.73
C SER A 709 -1.17 -16.37 14.04
N TYR A 710 -2.03 -15.96 13.11
CA TYR A 710 -3.48 -16.13 13.26
C TYR A 710 -3.89 -17.60 13.42
N GLN A 711 -3.11 -18.53 12.86
CA GLN A 711 -3.47 -19.95 12.84
C GLN A 711 -3.51 -20.54 14.24
N GLU A 712 -2.55 -20.20 15.10
CA GLU A 712 -2.57 -20.70 16.47
C GLU A 712 -3.81 -20.19 17.24
N PHE A 713 -4.20 -18.92 17.04
CA PHE A 713 -5.42 -18.39 17.66
C PHE A 713 -6.69 -19.07 17.16
N TYR A 714 -6.78 -19.41 15.87
CA TYR A 714 -7.96 -20.10 15.33
C TYR A 714 -8.11 -21.47 15.96
N ILE A 715 -7.06 -22.28 16.00
CA ILE A 715 -7.11 -23.61 16.61
C ILE A 715 -7.41 -23.51 18.10
N LEU A 716 -6.77 -22.57 18.82
CA LEU A 716 -7.04 -22.29 20.22
C LEU A 716 -8.52 -21.94 20.46
N TRP A 717 -9.11 -21.09 19.61
CA TRP A 717 -10.51 -20.71 19.74
C TRP A 717 -11.46 -21.88 19.53
N ILE A 718 -11.21 -22.70 18.51
CA ILE A 718 -12.05 -23.87 18.20
C ILE A 718 -12.06 -24.82 19.39
N MET A 719 -10.89 -25.08 19.98
CA MET A 719 -10.77 -25.99 21.11
C MET A 719 -11.44 -25.42 22.38
N LEU A 720 -11.23 -24.14 22.69
CA LEU A 720 -11.71 -23.57 23.95
C LEU A 720 -13.16 -23.08 23.91
N TYR A 721 -13.82 -23.12 22.75
CA TYR A 721 -15.14 -22.50 22.56
C TYR A 721 -16.22 -23.04 23.51
N ASP A 722 -16.33 -24.37 23.65
CA ASP A 722 -17.38 -25.02 24.44
C ASP A 722 -17.04 -25.16 25.94
N LEU A 723 -15.85 -24.73 26.36
CA LEU A 723 -15.41 -24.85 27.76
C LEU A 723 -15.92 -23.70 28.63
N SER A 724 -16.27 -24.05 29.87
CA SER A 724 -16.46 -23.10 30.97
C SER A 724 -15.17 -22.96 31.77
N ILE A 725 -15.00 -21.86 32.52
CA ILE A 725 -13.81 -21.65 33.36
C ILE A 725 -13.68 -22.77 34.41
N GLN A 726 -14.78 -23.16 35.05
CA GLN A 726 -14.80 -24.22 36.07
C GLN A 726 -14.35 -25.57 35.49
N SER A 727 -14.92 -25.95 34.34
CA SER A 727 -14.57 -27.18 33.64
C SER A 727 -13.10 -27.18 33.18
N ALA A 728 -12.63 -26.05 32.65
CA ALA A 728 -11.24 -25.91 32.24
C ALA A 728 -10.25 -26.00 33.42
N MET A 729 -10.62 -25.55 34.62
CA MET A 729 -9.79 -25.71 35.82
C MET A 729 -9.63 -27.18 36.21
N VAL A 730 -10.71 -27.97 36.14
CA VAL A 730 -10.69 -29.42 36.45
C VAL A 730 -9.81 -30.18 35.45
N HIS A 731 -9.90 -29.83 34.16
CA HIS A 731 -9.23 -30.55 33.08
C HIS A 731 -7.99 -29.81 32.52
N LYS A 732 -7.38 -28.90 33.29
CA LYS A 732 -6.28 -28.03 32.83
C LYS A 732 -5.15 -28.81 32.15
N THR A 733 -4.67 -29.87 32.79
CA THR A 733 -3.54 -30.68 32.30
C THR A 733 -3.86 -31.36 30.96
N ASP A 734 -5.09 -31.89 30.82
CA ASP A 734 -5.54 -32.53 29.59
C ASP A 734 -5.60 -31.51 28.44
N ILE A 735 -6.15 -30.32 28.71
CA ILE A 735 -6.28 -29.23 27.73
C ILE A 735 -4.90 -28.79 27.22
N ILE A 736 -3.93 -28.59 28.12
CA ILE A 736 -2.57 -28.18 27.73
C ILE A 736 -1.88 -29.25 26.87
N ASN A 737 -2.03 -30.53 27.21
CA ASN A 737 -1.44 -31.62 26.43
C ASN A 737 -2.09 -31.76 25.05
N ASP A 738 -3.41 -31.64 24.96
CA ASP A 738 -4.13 -31.67 23.69
C ASP A 738 -3.75 -30.48 22.80
N LEU A 739 -3.63 -29.27 23.37
CA LEU A 739 -3.19 -28.07 22.65
C LEU A 739 -1.78 -28.25 22.09
N ARG A 740 -0.85 -28.75 22.92
CA ARG A 740 0.52 -29.04 22.47
C ARG A 740 0.51 -30.01 21.30
N ASN A 741 -0.29 -31.07 21.37
CA ASN A 741 -0.39 -32.04 20.29
C ASN A 741 -0.93 -31.40 18.99
N MET A 742 -2.01 -30.61 19.09
CA MET A 742 -2.60 -29.96 17.92
C MET A 742 -1.65 -28.94 17.27
N PHE A 743 -0.92 -28.16 18.06
CA PHE A 743 0.08 -27.24 17.53
C PHE A 743 1.31 -27.96 16.95
N SER A 744 1.71 -29.14 17.49
CA SER A 744 2.75 -29.97 16.88
C SER A 744 2.36 -30.43 15.48
N LEU A 745 1.11 -30.86 15.31
CA LEU A 745 0.56 -31.22 13.99
C LEU A 745 0.47 -29.98 13.08
N LEU A 746 -0.04 -28.85 13.59
CA LEU A 746 -0.13 -27.60 12.82
C LEU A 746 1.24 -27.14 12.30
N LYS A 747 2.29 -27.30 13.10
CA LYS A 747 3.66 -26.88 12.75
C LYS A 747 4.46 -27.93 12.00
N ASN A 748 3.87 -29.11 11.79
CA ASN A 748 4.53 -30.29 11.24
C ASN A 748 5.93 -30.47 11.84
N ILE A 749 5.99 -30.76 13.14
CA ILE A 749 7.27 -30.89 13.86
C ILE A 749 8.02 -32.15 13.42
N ASP A 750 7.29 -33.20 13.04
CA ASP A 750 7.84 -34.48 12.61
C ASP A 750 8.25 -34.50 11.12
N ASP A 751 8.21 -33.35 10.44
CA ASP A 751 8.56 -33.16 9.02
C ASP A 751 7.92 -34.20 8.08
N LYS A 752 6.66 -34.55 8.32
CA LYS A 752 5.87 -35.46 7.47
C LYS A 752 5.45 -34.79 6.17
N THR A 753 5.19 -35.57 5.13
CA THR A 753 4.54 -35.05 3.92
C THR A 753 3.15 -34.52 4.26
N VAL A 754 2.85 -33.27 3.86
CA VAL A 754 1.55 -32.64 4.14
C VAL A 754 0.68 -32.69 2.90
N ASP A 755 -0.04 -33.80 2.77
CA ASP A 755 -1.03 -34.05 1.72
C ASP A 755 -2.47 -33.81 2.25
N THR A 756 -3.46 -34.13 1.41
CA THR A 756 -4.88 -34.03 1.77
C THR A 756 -5.23 -34.93 2.96
N GLU A 757 -4.63 -36.12 3.04
CA GLU A 757 -4.89 -37.08 4.12
C GLU A 757 -4.40 -36.55 5.47
N TYR A 758 -3.21 -35.93 5.51
CA TYR A 758 -2.69 -35.27 6.70
C TYR A 758 -3.65 -34.21 7.24
N VAL A 759 -4.23 -33.41 6.34
CA VAL A 759 -5.20 -32.37 6.70
C VAL A 759 -6.51 -32.98 7.20
N GLU A 760 -6.99 -34.06 6.59
CA GLU A 760 -8.19 -34.77 7.05
C GLU A 760 -8.00 -35.40 8.45
N GLN A 761 -6.83 -36.00 8.71
CA GLN A 761 -6.48 -36.53 10.03
C GLN A 761 -6.47 -35.41 11.08
N PHE A 762 -5.89 -34.25 10.75
CA PHE A 762 -5.91 -33.08 11.63
C PHE A 762 -7.34 -32.62 11.94
N LEU A 763 -8.20 -32.53 10.92
CA LEU A 763 -9.60 -32.11 11.08
C LEU A 763 -10.41 -33.10 11.92
N SER A 764 -10.22 -34.41 11.70
CA SER A 764 -10.87 -35.46 12.48
C SER A 764 -10.50 -35.35 13.97
N LYS A 765 -9.21 -35.12 14.26
CA LYS A 765 -8.73 -34.92 15.62
C LYS A 765 -9.24 -33.63 16.27
N LEU A 766 -9.32 -32.54 15.50
CA LEU A 766 -9.88 -31.29 15.98
C LEU A 766 -11.37 -31.46 16.36
N LYS A 767 -12.13 -32.20 15.55
CA LYS A 767 -13.54 -32.49 15.82
C LYS A 767 -13.73 -33.36 17.05
N SER A 768 -12.94 -34.41 17.22
CA SER A 768 -13.03 -35.29 18.39
C SER A 768 -12.67 -34.57 19.70
N LEU A 769 -11.71 -33.65 19.67
CA LEU A 769 -11.39 -32.78 20.80
C LEU A 769 -12.53 -31.80 21.13
N GLY A 770 -13.19 -31.24 20.11
CA GLY A 770 -14.38 -30.42 20.31
C GLY A 770 -15.50 -31.19 21.03
N GLU A 771 -15.76 -32.43 20.62
CA GLU A 771 -16.75 -33.30 21.28
C GLU A 771 -16.33 -33.67 22.72
N LYS A 772 -15.03 -33.92 22.97
CA LYS A 772 -14.48 -34.17 24.30
C LYS A 772 -14.77 -32.98 25.23
N TYR A 773 -14.48 -31.77 24.79
CA TYR A 773 -14.64 -30.57 25.62
C TYR A 773 -16.09 -30.12 25.78
N LYS A 774 -16.96 -30.42 24.82
CA LYS A 774 -18.41 -30.25 24.98
C LYS A 774 -18.97 -31.15 26.08
N LYS A 775 -18.42 -32.36 26.27
CA LYS A 775 -18.80 -33.23 27.40
C LYS A 775 -18.32 -32.67 28.73
N PHE A 776 -17.12 -32.09 28.76
CA PHE A 776 -16.56 -31.48 29.97
C PHE A 776 -17.37 -30.29 30.48
N SER A 777 -18.13 -29.59 29.63
CA SER A 777 -18.99 -28.48 30.08
C SER A 777 -20.39 -28.91 30.54
N THR A 778 -20.78 -30.16 30.25
CA THR A 778 -22.04 -30.76 30.73
C THR A 778 -21.88 -31.57 32.03
N GLN A 779 -20.64 -31.78 32.46
CA GLN A 779 -20.23 -32.38 33.73
C GLN A 779 -19.79 -31.27 34.70
#